data_AF-A0A926UYB6-F1
#
_entry.id   AF-A0A926UYB6-F1
#
_cell.length_a   1.000
_cell.length_b   1.000
_cell.length_c   1.000
_cell.angle_alpha   90.00
_cell.angle_beta   90.00
_cell.angle_gamma   90.00
#
_symmetry.space_group_name_H-M   'P 1'
#
loop_
_entity.id
_entity.type
_entity.pdbx_description
1 polymer ?
#
loop_
_entity_poly.entity_id
_entity_poly.type
_entity_poly.pdbx_seq_one_letter_code
_entity_poly.pdbx_strand_id
1 'polypeptide(L)'
;MASPTSEIQRLTELGVLHCQQGNFAQGVACFQEALTLQPEAIDGRYNLALAYQKQGNHERALTEYERLLAQQPDYVPALVQTANLRQMQQQYQAAIALYQKALALQPQNAQAHCNLGTALQSVGATQAAIAAYEKALALQPQYPEACNGLGSLRERQGLASAAIALYEQALARRSNWVPALINLAQVRFRLEQWEAAIALYRQVLALEPNNLKAWDGLLAANLAIAQWSELDTFKTQIEKLASTAPLDIAPLNTLYLPFSATEQRRLAEGRAEAIAQRMADTRRQFQFPARRPKPKIRLGYVSGDFRHHAVAHLMLRLFELHDREQFEVFAYSLGPDDSSTYRQKLMADCDQFRDVLGMSPAEIAQQIHQDGIDILIDLAGYTDYGCPELFALRPAPLQVNYLGYPGTLGQREIDYILTDSVITPPELAHHFTETCVYLPGCYQLNNNQQLLPTGTITRAQCGLPEEAVVFCCFNKVQKIEPSIFMIWMRILQQVPQSVLWLLESNPLAHQNLVRAAEQLGVAGDRLIFAPRLPKAEHLDRHPCADLFLDTRYYTAHTTGSDALWAGVPLITIPGETFASRVSASLLNAVHLPELVATTLEDYEHLAIHLATHPEERQRLRQHLQENRLRLPLFESDRTVRQIEAAYQQIWKQESTEKQGEATTVARSIHPSPPPPQPTSSPDAFSCHASDGFHSWLAQSGGSIVISTYQAGKVVLVGFDGQQITVLLRQFTKPMGMAMQGNRWVLATQYEVMGFANAPLLAHEYIEAQRDRYDALYLPRVSYYTNDLNIHDLAFGKDGLWLVNTRFSCLAALSEDFNFVPRWHPSFITELAPEDRCHLNGLAIVEGQPKYVTALGATDIAGGWREHKATGGILIDVESNELLLQGLCMPHSPRWHDGYLWFLNSGAGEVCRLDVATGDVETVCVLPGFLRGLECIGSYALVGLSQIRERHIFGGLPVSMRGDRLLCGVAIIDLQRGIQVGMLEFTAGCQELYDVKFLTGIQRPMLLNPDKPAVREAIAAPEFAYWLRPSKQLPT
;
A
#
# COMPACT_ATOMS: atom_id res chain seq x y z
N MET A 1 -14.16 41.36 68.83
CA MET A 1 -13.08 40.97 67.88
C MET A 1 -12.96 39.46 67.95
N ALA A 2 -13.20 38.77 66.85
CA ALA A 2 -13.01 37.33 66.77
C ALA A 2 -11.51 37.04 66.97
N SER A 3 -11.14 35.99 67.71
CA SER A 3 -9.73 35.66 67.94
C SER A 3 -9.06 35.30 66.60
N PRO A 4 -7.74 35.52 66.43
CA PRO A 4 -7.02 35.11 65.22
C PRO A 4 -7.28 33.64 64.83
N THR A 5 -7.43 32.77 65.84
CA THR A 5 -7.78 31.35 65.69
C THR A 5 -9.16 31.13 65.06
N SER A 6 -10.16 31.93 65.43
CA SER A 6 -11.52 31.83 64.86
C SER A 6 -11.61 32.30 63.41
N GLU A 7 -10.75 33.24 63.00
CA GLU A 7 -10.70 33.71 61.61
C GLU A 7 -10.01 32.71 60.69
N ILE A 8 -8.92 32.08 61.14
CA ILE A 8 -8.23 31.00 60.40
C ILE A 8 -9.16 29.82 60.16
N GLN A 9 -9.93 29.41 61.18
CA GLN A 9 -10.90 28.33 61.07
C GLN A 9 -12.01 28.69 60.08
N ARG A 10 -12.56 29.92 60.17
CA ARG A 10 -13.56 30.44 59.23
C ARG A 10 -13.05 30.42 57.78
N LEU A 11 -11.84 30.92 57.53
CA LEU A 11 -11.24 30.96 56.19
C LEU A 11 -10.99 29.54 55.66
N THR A 12 -10.55 28.61 56.50
CA THR A 12 -10.33 27.21 56.10
C THR A 12 -11.64 26.51 55.76
N GLU A 13 -12.68 26.66 56.58
CA GLU A 13 -14.02 26.08 56.32
C GLU A 13 -14.67 26.69 55.06
N LEU A 14 -14.55 28.00 54.87
CA LEU A 14 -15.03 28.70 53.67
C LEU A 14 -14.28 28.22 52.41
N GLY A 15 -12.97 28.04 52.51
CA GLY A 15 -12.16 27.51 51.41
C GLY A 15 -12.58 26.09 51.01
N VAL A 16 -12.87 25.22 51.98
CA VAL A 16 -13.39 23.86 51.74
C VAL A 16 -14.75 23.93 51.06
N LEU A 17 -15.66 24.79 51.53
CA LEU A 17 -16.99 24.95 50.94
C LEU A 17 -16.91 25.43 49.48
N HIS A 18 -16.04 26.42 49.20
CA HIS A 18 -15.79 26.87 47.82
C HIS A 18 -15.29 25.72 46.94
N CYS A 19 -14.35 24.90 47.43
CA CYS A 19 -13.88 23.74 46.69
C CYS A 19 -14.97 22.68 46.46
N GLN A 20 -15.85 22.44 47.43
CA GLN A 20 -17.00 21.53 47.27
C GLN A 20 -17.99 22.01 46.21
N GLN A 21 -18.11 23.33 46.02
CA GLN A 21 -18.94 23.96 44.98
C GLN A 21 -18.25 24.06 43.62
N GLY A 22 -17.00 23.57 43.48
CA GLY A 22 -16.20 23.69 42.25
C GLY A 22 -15.52 25.06 42.07
N ASN A 23 -15.67 25.97 43.03
CA ASN A 23 -15.08 27.31 43.05
C ASN A 23 -13.63 27.28 43.56
N PHE A 24 -12.76 26.53 42.87
CA PHE A 24 -11.40 26.25 43.37
C PHE A 24 -10.53 27.50 43.51
N ALA A 25 -10.74 28.53 42.68
CA ALA A 25 -9.97 29.78 42.74
C ALA A 25 -10.24 30.56 44.05
N GLN A 26 -11.53 30.67 44.41
CA GLN A 26 -11.94 31.24 45.69
C GLN A 26 -11.46 30.38 46.87
N GLY A 27 -11.51 29.04 46.72
CA GLY A 27 -10.97 28.12 47.72
C GLY A 27 -9.48 28.34 47.99
N VAL A 28 -8.67 28.41 46.93
CA VAL A 28 -7.23 28.73 47.00
C VAL A 28 -6.99 30.07 47.71
N ALA A 29 -7.73 31.12 47.36
CA ALA A 29 -7.58 32.43 47.98
C ALA A 29 -7.83 32.39 49.50
N CYS A 30 -8.90 31.71 49.94
CA CYS A 30 -9.21 31.53 51.36
C CYS A 30 -8.10 30.77 52.10
N PHE A 31 -7.55 29.71 51.51
CA PHE A 31 -6.45 28.96 52.14
C PHE A 31 -5.14 29.74 52.18
N GLN A 32 -4.82 30.52 51.15
CA GLN A 32 -3.65 31.41 51.14
C GLN A 32 -3.75 32.50 52.22
N GLU A 33 -4.93 33.08 52.40
CA GLU A 33 -5.19 34.06 53.45
C GLU A 33 -5.07 33.42 54.84
N ALA A 34 -5.64 32.23 55.04
CA ALA A 34 -5.49 31.45 56.27
C ALA A 34 -4.01 31.13 56.58
N LEU A 35 -3.22 30.77 55.58
CA LEU A 35 -1.78 30.48 55.72
C LEU A 35 -0.92 31.73 55.89
N THR A 36 -1.42 32.91 55.51
CA THR A 36 -0.76 34.19 55.85
C THR A 36 -0.90 34.49 57.34
N LEU A 37 -2.04 34.14 57.92
CA LEU A 37 -2.32 34.28 59.36
C LEU A 37 -1.64 33.20 60.21
N GLN A 38 -1.52 31.98 59.69
CA GLN A 38 -0.82 30.87 60.33
C GLN A 38 -0.05 30.01 59.31
N PRO A 39 1.22 30.33 59.03
CA PRO A 39 2.03 29.61 58.04
C PRO A 39 2.24 28.12 58.32
N GLU A 40 2.21 27.72 59.59
CA GLU A 40 2.43 26.32 60.03
C GLU A 40 1.13 25.49 60.10
N ALA A 41 0.00 26.00 59.59
CA ALA A 41 -1.28 25.28 59.62
C ALA A 41 -1.30 24.11 58.61
N ILE A 42 -1.15 22.89 59.11
CA ILE A 42 -1.09 21.65 58.30
C ILE A 42 -2.36 21.47 57.45
N ASP A 43 -3.56 21.57 58.05
CA ASP A 43 -4.83 21.37 57.34
C ASP A 43 -5.05 22.43 56.25
N GLY A 44 -4.70 23.69 56.52
CA GLY A 44 -4.77 24.78 55.55
C GLY A 44 -3.84 24.54 54.37
N ARG A 45 -2.60 24.06 54.63
CA ARG A 45 -1.61 23.76 53.58
C ARG A 45 -2.00 22.54 52.75
N TYR A 46 -2.50 21.48 53.38
CA TYR A 46 -3.01 20.31 52.68
C TYR A 46 -4.19 20.67 51.77
N ASN A 47 -5.15 21.43 52.27
CA ASN A 47 -6.32 21.85 51.49
C ASN A 47 -5.95 22.82 50.35
N LEU A 48 -4.95 23.70 50.55
CA LEU A 48 -4.39 24.52 49.48
C LEU A 48 -3.78 23.66 48.37
N ALA A 49 -2.96 22.67 48.73
CA ALA A 49 -2.35 21.75 47.78
C ALA A 49 -3.41 20.95 46.99
N LEU A 50 -4.43 20.44 47.68
CA LEU A 50 -5.55 19.74 47.07
C LEU A 50 -6.34 20.65 46.12
N ALA A 51 -6.57 21.91 46.49
CA ALA A 51 -7.27 22.88 45.64
C ALA A 51 -6.46 23.20 44.38
N TYR A 52 -5.13 23.38 44.48
CA TYR A 52 -4.26 23.52 43.30
C TYR A 52 -4.31 22.29 42.39
N GLN A 53 -4.32 21.09 42.97
CA GLN A 53 -4.43 19.85 42.21
C GLN A 53 -5.78 19.79 41.46
N LYS A 54 -6.88 20.20 42.08
CA LYS A 54 -8.20 20.27 41.44
C LYS A 54 -8.29 21.35 40.34
N GLN A 55 -7.45 22.39 40.39
CA GLN A 55 -7.28 23.37 39.31
C GLN A 55 -6.40 22.87 38.15
N GLY A 56 -5.78 21.69 38.27
CA GLY A 56 -4.78 21.20 37.32
C GLY A 56 -3.39 21.82 37.51
N ASN A 57 -3.16 22.62 38.56
CA ASN A 57 -1.85 23.21 38.85
C ASN A 57 -0.99 22.25 39.68
N HIS A 58 -0.49 21.20 39.02
CA HIS A 58 0.22 20.10 39.67
C HIS A 58 1.56 20.53 40.31
N GLU A 59 2.27 21.49 39.73
CA GLU A 59 3.55 21.98 40.29
C GLU A 59 3.35 22.72 41.62
N ARG A 60 2.35 23.60 41.69
CA ARG A 60 2.03 24.30 42.95
C ARG A 60 1.49 23.32 44.00
N ALA A 61 0.64 22.38 43.59
CA ALA A 61 0.18 21.32 44.49
C ALA A 61 1.35 20.53 45.09
N LEU A 62 2.29 20.10 44.23
CA LEU A 62 3.49 19.37 44.65
C LEU A 62 4.36 20.19 45.62
N THR A 63 4.58 21.46 45.31
CA THR A 63 5.35 22.38 46.16
C THR A 63 4.75 22.48 47.57
N GLU A 64 3.42 22.61 47.66
CA GLU A 64 2.74 22.73 48.95
C GLU A 64 2.70 21.40 49.72
N TYR A 65 2.55 20.26 49.04
CA TYR A 65 2.69 18.95 49.68
C TYR A 65 4.12 18.71 50.19
N GLU A 66 5.15 19.11 49.46
CA GLU A 66 6.55 18.98 49.88
C GLU A 66 6.87 19.86 51.09
N ARG A 67 6.37 21.10 51.13
CA ARG A 67 6.45 21.97 52.31
C ARG A 67 5.78 21.36 53.52
N LEU A 68 4.60 20.76 53.33
CA LEU A 68 3.90 20.05 54.39
C LEU A 68 4.73 18.86 54.89
N LEU A 69 5.28 18.04 53.99
CA LEU A 69 6.11 16.89 54.35
C LEU A 69 7.47 17.28 54.98
N ALA A 70 7.98 18.49 54.70
CA ALA A 70 9.14 19.03 55.40
C ALA A 70 8.81 19.39 56.85
N GLN A 71 7.60 19.89 57.13
CA GLN A 71 7.12 20.19 58.48
C GLN A 71 6.70 18.91 59.24
N GLN A 72 5.97 18.01 58.57
CA GLN A 72 5.45 16.76 59.13
C GLN A 72 5.71 15.59 58.17
N PRO A 73 6.87 14.92 58.28
CA PRO A 73 7.27 13.85 57.35
C PRO A 73 6.32 12.66 57.26
N ASP A 74 5.50 12.42 58.29
CA ASP A 74 4.65 11.24 58.43
C ASP A 74 3.16 11.54 58.18
N TYR A 75 2.85 12.69 57.56
CA TYR A 75 1.48 13.04 57.19
C TYR A 75 1.00 12.22 55.98
N VAL A 76 0.37 11.07 56.26
CA VAL A 76 -0.04 10.07 55.26
C VAL A 76 -0.83 10.63 54.08
N PRO A 77 -1.83 11.52 54.24
CA PRO A 77 -2.56 12.07 53.09
C PRO A 77 -1.66 12.81 52.08
N ALA A 78 -0.69 13.60 52.57
CA ALA A 78 0.25 14.28 51.69
C ALA A 78 1.27 13.31 51.05
N LEU A 79 1.70 12.26 51.77
CA LEU A 79 2.54 11.20 51.18
C LEU A 79 1.84 10.54 49.99
N VAL A 80 0.57 10.15 50.14
CA VAL A 80 -0.20 9.51 49.07
C VAL A 80 -0.43 10.47 47.90
N GLN A 81 -0.81 11.73 48.14
CA GLN A 81 -1.04 12.68 47.05
C GLN A 81 0.27 13.06 46.33
N THR A 82 1.37 13.20 47.05
CA THR A 82 2.71 13.41 46.45
C THR A 82 3.07 12.21 45.58
N ALA A 83 2.86 10.98 46.07
CA ALA A 83 3.10 9.77 45.28
C ALA A 83 2.24 9.73 44.00
N ASN A 84 0.95 10.09 44.09
CA ASN A 84 0.06 10.18 42.93
C ASN A 84 0.58 11.19 41.89
N LEU A 85 1.00 12.39 42.34
CA LEU A 85 1.57 13.41 41.45
C LEU A 85 2.88 12.95 40.81
N ARG A 86 3.77 12.32 41.58
CA ARG A 86 5.03 11.74 41.09
C ARG A 86 4.79 10.62 40.08
N GLN A 87 3.78 9.79 40.32
CA GLN A 87 3.35 8.75 39.38
C GLN A 87 2.80 9.35 38.07
N MET A 88 2.01 10.43 38.13
CA MET A 88 1.58 11.15 36.92
C MET A 88 2.74 11.79 36.15
N GLN A 89 3.79 12.20 36.86
CA GLN A 89 5.07 12.63 36.27
C GLN A 89 5.96 11.47 35.81
N GLN A 90 5.46 10.23 35.83
CA GLN A 90 6.19 9.00 35.49
C GLN A 90 7.44 8.73 36.34
N GLN A 91 7.57 9.38 37.49
CA GLN A 91 8.64 9.15 38.46
C GLN A 91 8.26 7.98 39.38
N TYR A 92 8.09 6.80 38.78
CA TYR A 92 7.52 5.63 39.46
C TYR A 92 8.31 5.20 40.69
N GLN A 93 9.64 5.25 40.68
CA GLN A 93 10.44 4.86 41.84
C GLN A 93 10.26 5.79 43.03
N ALA A 94 10.15 7.11 42.78
CA ALA A 94 9.85 8.07 43.84
C ALA A 94 8.43 7.84 44.40
N ALA A 95 7.45 7.57 43.52
CA ALA A 95 6.09 7.24 43.93
C ALA A 95 6.02 5.96 44.76
N ILE A 96 6.72 4.90 44.35
CA ILE A 96 6.80 3.61 45.08
C ILE A 96 7.33 3.83 46.50
N ALA A 97 8.43 4.57 46.65
CA ALA A 97 9.00 4.85 47.98
C ALA A 97 8.02 5.61 48.89
N LEU A 98 7.30 6.59 48.33
CA LEU A 98 6.29 7.37 49.07
C LEU A 98 5.06 6.52 49.45
N TYR A 99 4.55 5.66 48.55
CA TYR A 99 3.46 4.73 48.89
C TYR A 99 3.88 3.72 49.95
N GLN A 100 5.09 3.16 49.86
CA GLN A 100 5.61 2.24 50.86
C GLN A 100 5.72 2.91 52.24
N LYS A 101 6.18 4.17 52.28
CA LYS A 101 6.20 4.97 53.52
C LYS A 101 4.79 5.20 54.07
N ALA A 102 3.85 5.61 53.24
CA ALA A 102 2.46 5.81 53.63
C ALA A 102 1.81 4.52 54.18
N LEU A 103 2.09 3.38 53.55
CA LEU A 103 1.55 2.08 53.94
C LEU A 103 2.22 1.49 55.20
N ALA A 104 3.46 1.87 55.50
CA ALA A 104 4.09 1.54 56.77
C ALA A 104 3.40 2.24 57.96
N LEU A 105 2.89 3.46 57.74
CA LEU A 105 2.15 4.24 58.74
C LEU A 105 0.66 3.85 58.81
N GLN A 106 0.04 3.57 57.67
CA GLN A 106 -1.38 3.19 57.59
C GLN A 106 -1.56 1.94 56.70
N PRO A 107 -1.35 0.72 57.24
CA PRO A 107 -1.39 -0.52 56.46
C PRO A 107 -2.75 -0.85 55.83
N GLN A 108 -3.85 -0.32 56.38
CA GLN A 108 -5.23 -0.58 55.95
C GLN A 108 -5.74 0.39 54.86
N ASN A 109 -4.85 1.08 54.15
CA ASN A 109 -5.24 2.00 53.08
C ASN A 109 -5.32 1.27 51.72
N ALA A 110 -6.53 0.84 51.33
CA ALA A 110 -6.76 0.11 50.08
C ALA A 110 -6.35 0.91 48.83
N GLN A 111 -6.62 2.22 48.80
CA GLN A 111 -6.22 3.11 47.69
C GLN A 111 -4.70 3.14 47.51
N ALA A 112 -3.95 3.27 48.61
CA ALA A 112 -2.49 3.33 48.56
C ALA A 112 -1.88 1.99 48.09
N HIS A 113 -2.45 0.84 48.50
CA HIS A 113 -2.06 -0.47 47.96
C HIS A 113 -2.35 -0.59 46.46
N CYS A 114 -3.53 -0.14 46.01
CA CYS A 114 -3.86 -0.16 44.59
C CYS A 114 -2.92 0.72 43.76
N ASN A 115 -2.65 1.94 44.21
CA ASN A 115 -1.76 2.86 43.50
C ASN A 115 -0.31 2.38 43.50
N LEU A 116 0.16 1.78 44.61
CA LEU A 116 1.44 1.08 44.67
C LEU A 116 1.50 -0.06 43.64
N GLY A 117 0.44 -0.86 43.53
CA GLY A 117 0.33 -1.91 42.52
C GLY A 117 0.52 -1.37 41.10
N THR A 118 -0.13 -0.26 40.78
CA THR A 118 0.00 0.40 39.47
C THR A 118 1.42 0.93 39.23
N ALA A 119 2.05 1.56 40.21
CA ALA A 119 3.42 2.04 40.07
C ALA A 119 4.44 0.89 39.93
N LEU A 120 4.26 -0.20 40.68
CA LEU A 120 5.07 -1.43 40.59
C LEU A 120 4.91 -2.10 39.23
N GLN A 121 3.69 -2.14 38.70
CA GLN A 121 3.43 -2.65 37.36
C GLN A 121 4.16 -1.82 36.28
N SER A 122 4.18 -0.49 36.41
CA SER A 122 4.90 0.38 35.46
C SER A 122 6.42 0.19 35.45
N VAL A 123 7.02 -0.29 36.54
CA VAL A 123 8.47 -0.60 36.61
C VAL A 123 8.77 -2.08 36.36
N GLY A 124 7.78 -2.88 35.93
CA GLY A 124 7.96 -4.31 35.64
C GLY A 124 8.02 -5.24 36.86
N ALA A 125 7.80 -4.73 38.08
CA ALA A 125 7.82 -5.51 39.31
C ALA A 125 6.52 -6.33 39.50
N THR A 126 6.25 -7.24 38.56
CA THR A 126 4.97 -7.95 38.39
C THR A 126 4.48 -8.65 39.65
N GLN A 127 5.32 -9.43 40.33
CA GLN A 127 4.89 -10.19 41.50
C GLN A 127 4.56 -9.27 42.69
N ALA A 128 5.32 -8.19 42.85
CA ALA A 128 5.05 -7.19 43.89
C ALA A 128 3.75 -6.41 43.59
N ALA A 129 3.49 -6.11 42.31
CA ALA A 129 2.25 -5.47 41.89
C ALA A 129 1.01 -6.34 42.18
N ILE A 130 1.09 -7.64 41.88
CA ILE A 130 0.03 -8.61 42.22
C ILE A 130 -0.25 -8.60 43.72
N ALA A 131 0.79 -8.72 44.55
CA ALA A 131 0.64 -8.73 46.00
C ALA A 131 0.02 -7.43 46.54
N ALA A 132 0.33 -6.28 45.92
CA ALA A 132 -0.26 -5.00 46.29
C ALA A 132 -1.76 -4.93 45.91
N TYR A 133 -2.14 -5.37 44.70
CA TYR A 133 -3.54 -5.42 44.30
C TYR A 133 -4.37 -6.40 45.14
N GLU A 134 -3.82 -7.57 45.48
CA GLU A 134 -4.49 -8.54 46.35
C GLU A 134 -4.74 -7.99 47.75
N LYS A 135 -3.78 -7.23 48.31
CA LYS A 135 -3.98 -6.52 49.58
C LYS A 135 -5.07 -5.45 49.47
N ALA A 136 -5.11 -4.68 48.38
CA ALA A 136 -6.16 -3.70 48.15
C ALA A 136 -7.55 -4.36 48.12
N LEU A 137 -7.68 -5.51 47.44
CA LEU A 137 -8.93 -6.28 47.34
C LEU A 137 -9.33 -6.99 48.64
N ALA A 138 -8.36 -7.40 49.45
CA ALA A 138 -8.63 -7.94 50.79
C ALA A 138 -9.19 -6.88 51.74
N LEU A 139 -8.74 -5.63 51.63
CA LEU A 139 -9.24 -4.50 52.41
C LEU A 139 -10.57 -3.98 51.89
N GLN A 140 -10.72 -3.89 50.57
CA GLN A 140 -11.95 -3.44 49.91
C GLN A 140 -12.31 -4.39 48.75
N PRO A 141 -13.21 -5.36 48.99
CA PRO A 141 -13.66 -6.27 47.95
C PRO A 141 -14.25 -5.52 46.76
N GLN A 142 -13.95 -5.98 45.54
CA GLN A 142 -14.43 -5.41 44.27
C GLN A 142 -14.01 -3.94 44.03
N TYR A 143 -12.85 -3.54 44.57
CA TYR A 143 -12.25 -2.24 44.26
C TYR A 143 -11.91 -2.17 42.74
N PRO A 144 -12.59 -1.32 41.93
CA PRO A 144 -12.56 -1.45 40.46
C PRO A 144 -11.16 -1.35 39.85
N GLU A 145 -10.35 -0.40 40.30
CA GLU A 145 -9.00 -0.16 39.80
C GLU A 145 -8.07 -1.33 40.11
N ALA A 146 -8.18 -1.92 41.30
CA ALA A 146 -7.39 -3.10 41.69
C ALA A 146 -7.86 -4.36 40.94
N CYS A 147 -9.17 -4.52 40.71
CA CYS A 147 -9.71 -5.61 39.90
C CYS A 147 -9.17 -5.53 38.47
N ASN A 148 -9.21 -4.37 37.83
CA ASN A 148 -8.72 -4.20 36.47
C ASN A 148 -7.19 -4.32 36.36
N GLY A 149 -6.44 -3.76 37.31
CA GLY A 149 -4.98 -3.90 37.37
C GLY A 149 -4.55 -5.36 37.56
N LEU A 150 -5.15 -6.06 38.54
CA LEU A 150 -4.90 -7.48 38.77
C LEU A 150 -5.34 -8.32 37.57
N GLY A 151 -6.49 -8.01 36.96
CA GLY A 151 -6.99 -8.67 35.76
C GLY A 151 -5.97 -8.63 34.63
N SER A 152 -5.37 -7.46 34.36
CA SER A 152 -4.33 -7.31 33.33
C SER A 152 -3.05 -8.10 33.64
N LEU A 153 -2.68 -8.25 34.91
CA LEU A 153 -1.52 -9.08 35.28
C LEU A 153 -1.82 -10.57 35.18
N ARG A 154 -3.01 -11.01 35.58
CA ARG A 154 -3.46 -12.42 35.41
C ARG A 154 -3.56 -12.79 33.94
N GLU A 155 -4.00 -11.86 33.11
CA GLU A 155 -4.03 -12.00 31.66
C GLU A 155 -2.63 -12.27 31.08
N ARG A 156 -1.61 -11.48 31.47
CA ARG A 156 -0.22 -11.69 31.05
C ARG A 156 0.38 -13.00 31.54
N GLN A 157 -0.13 -13.53 32.66
CA GLN A 157 0.22 -14.87 33.17
C GLN A 157 -0.51 -16.02 32.45
N GLY A 158 -1.34 -15.72 31.43
CA GLY A 158 -2.14 -16.72 30.71
C GLY A 158 -3.41 -17.17 31.45
N LEU A 159 -3.75 -16.55 32.59
CA LEU A 159 -4.91 -16.90 33.42
C LEU A 159 -6.18 -16.14 32.95
N ALA A 160 -6.62 -16.42 31.73
CA ALA A 160 -7.70 -15.66 31.07
C ALA A 160 -9.04 -15.68 31.83
N SER A 161 -9.46 -16.83 32.38
CA SER A 161 -10.71 -16.94 33.15
C SER A 161 -10.68 -16.10 34.42
N ALA A 162 -9.53 -16.05 35.11
CA ALA A 162 -9.35 -15.21 36.29
C ALA A 162 -9.39 -13.72 35.93
N ALA A 163 -8.78 -13.34 34.80
CA ALA A 163 -8.81 -11.98 34.29
C ALA A 163 -10.25 -11.53 33.97
N ILE A 164 -11.03 -12.35 33.27
CA ILE A 164 -12.45 -12.08 32.95
C ILE A 164 -13.26 -11.83 34.23
N ALA A 165 -13.16 -12.72 35.22
CA ALA A 165 -13.90 -12.58 36.47
C ALA A 165 -13.56 -11.28 37.22
N LEU A 166 -12.30 -10.83 37.14
CA LEU A 166 -11.87 -9.57 37.74
C LEU A 166 -12.40 -8.36 36.95
N TYR A 167 -12.40 -8.38 35.62
CA TYR A 167 -12.99 -7.30 34.83
C TYR A 167 -14.50 -7.20 35.02
N GLU A 168 -15.20 -8.32 35.09
CA GLU A 168 -16.64 -8.37 35.38
C GLU A 168 -16.95 -7.83 36.79
N GLN A 169 -16.12 -8.12 37.79
CA GLN A 169 -16.24 -7.50 39.13
C GLN A 169 -16.05 -5.98 39.09
N ALA A 170 -15.08 -5.48 38.32
CA ALA A 170 -14.89 -4.04 38.14
C ALA A 170 -16.12 -3.38 37.49
N LEU A 171 -16.68 -4.02 36.46
CA LEU A 171 -17.86 -3.53 35.73
C LEU A 171 -19.16 -3.66 36.54
N ALA A 172 -19.25 -4.62 37.47
CA ALA A 172 -20.38 -4.71 38.40
C ALA A 172 -20.48 -3.50 39.32
N ARG A 173 -19.34 -2.86 39.65
CA ARG A 173 -19.30 -1.61 40.44
C ARG A 173 -19.35 -0.36 39.57
N ARG A 174 -18.81 -0.42 38.35
CA ARG A 174 -18.76 0.69 37.40
C ARG A 174 -19.06 0.22 35.97
N SER A 175 -20.34 0.13 35.62
CA SER A 175 -20.82 -0.57 34.42
C SER A 175 -20.42 0.04 33.07
N ASN A 176 -20.03 1.32 33.04
CA ASN A 176 -19.58 2.01 31.83
C ASN A 176 -18.10 2.45 31.93
N TRP A 177 -17.26 1.64 32.55
CA TRP A 177 -15.84 1.96 32.68
C TRP A 177 -15.03 1.46 31.48
N VAL A 178 -14.75 2.38 30.56
CA VAL A 178 -14.09 2.11 29.26
C VAL A 178 -12.80 1.25 29.38
N PRO A 179 -11.84 1.51 30.29
CA PRO A 179 -10.66 0.66 30.44
C PRO A 179 -10.97 -0.82 30.71
N ALA A 180 -11.93 -1.11 31.60
CA ALA A 180 -12.31 -2.49 31.90
C ALA A 180 -13.10 -3.14 30.75
N LEU A 181 -13.95 -2.37 30.05
CA LEU A 181 -14.65 -2.84 28.85
C LEU A 181 -13.67 -3.24 27.74
N ILE A 182 -12.66 -2.40 27.46
CA ILE A 182 -11.63 -2.69 26.45
C ILE A 182 -10.83 -3.93 26.82
N ASN A 183 -10.36 -4.02 28.08
CA ASN A 183 -9.58 -5.17 28.53
C ASN A 183 -10.40 -6.46 28.47
N LEU A 184 -11.66 -6.43 28.89
CA LEU A 184 -12.57 -7.57 28.77
C LEU A 184 -12.79 -7.95 27.30
N ALA A 185 -13.04 -6.98 26.42
CA ALA A 185 -13.23 -7.22 24.98
C ALA A 185 -11.99 -7.89 24.36
N GLN A 186 -10.79 -7.43 24.72
CA GLN A 186 -9.53 -7.98 24.22
C GLN A 186 -9.28 -9.42 24.70
N VAL A 187 -9.59 -9.75 25.96
CA VAL A 187 -9.51 -11.14 26.44
C VAL A 187 -10.53 -12.02 25.73
N ARG A 188 -11.78 -11.55 25.58
CA ARG A 188 -12.84 -12.28 24.86
C ARG A 188 -12.45 -12.51 23.40
N PHE A 189 -11.85 -11.52 22.74
CA PHE A 189 -11.29 -11.64 21.39
C PHE A 189 -10.21 -12.73 21.31
N ARG A 190 -9.22 -12.73 22.22
CA ARG A 190 -8.15 -13.76 22.24
C ARG A 190 -8.65 -15.17 22.56
N LEU A 191 -9.79 -15.29 23.26
CA LEU A 191 -10.48 -16.56 23.47
C LEU A 191 -11.44 -16.93 22.32
N GLU A 192 -11.37 -16.22 21.19
CA GLU A 192 -12.20 -16.42 20.00
C GLU A 192 -13.71 -16.27 20.26
N GLN A 193 -14.08 -15.53 21.31
CA GLN A 193 -15.47 -15.19 21.66
C GLN A 193 -15.87 -13.90 20.94
N TRP A 194 -15.85 -13.95 19.60
CA TRP A 194 -15.93 -12.80 18.71
C TRP A 194 -17.17 -11.95 18.92
N GLU A 195 -18.36 -12.56 19.03
CA GLU A 195 -19.62 -11.81 19.22
C GLU A 195 -19.64 -11.04 20.54
N ALA A 196 -19.12 -11.64 21.61
CA ALA A 196 -19.01 -10.99 22.92
C ALA A 196 -18.01 -9.82 22.87
N ALA A 197 -16.88 -10.01 22.19
CA ALA A 197 -15.90 -8.94 21.98
C ALA A 197 -16.48 -7.78 21.15
N ILE A 198 -17.17 -8.08 20.05
CA ILE A 198 -17.85 -7.09 19.18
C ILE A 198 -18.86 -6.27 19.99
N ALA A 199 -19.68 -6.93 20.82
CA ALA A 199 -20.66 -6.24 21.66
C ALA A 199 -20.01 -5.26 22.63
N LEU A 200 -18.90 -5.65 23.27
CA LEU A 200 -18.14 -4.79 24.19
C LEU A 200 -17.46 -3.64 23.46
N TYR A 201 -16.85 -3.87 22.29
CA TYR A 201 -16.27 -2.78 21.50
C TYR A 201 -17.33 -1.78 21.06
N ARG A 202 -18.51 -2.23 20.62
CA ARG A 202 -19.64 -1.34 20.30
C ARG A 202 -20.13 -0.56 21.52
N GLN A 203 -20.16 -1.17 22.70
CA GLN A 203 -20.48 -0.46 23.93
C GLN A 203 -19.46 0.66 24.22
N VAL A 204 -18.16 0.40 24.03
CA VAL A 204 -17.12 1.43 24.17
C VAL A 204 -17.33 2.55 23.16
N LEU A 205 -17.61 2.24 21.89
CA LEU A 205 -17.84 3.25 20.85
C LEU A 205 -19.11 4.07 21.07
N ALA A 206 -20.12 3.53 21.76
CA ALA A 206 -21.28 4.29 22.18
C ALA A 206 -20.96 5.32 23.29
N LEU A 207 -19.98 5.03 24.15
CA LEU A 207 -19.50 5.93 25.21
C LEU A 207 -18.47 6.94 24.68
N GLU A 208 -17.55 6.47 23.83
CA GLU A 208 -16.44 7.22 23.28
C GLU A 208 -16.31 6.92 21.76
N PRO A 209 -17.03 7.67 20.89
CA PRO A 209 -17.08 7.40 19.44
C PRO A 209 -15.74 7.46 18.71
N ASN A 210 -14.73 8.11 19.30
CA ASN A 210 -13.39 8.26 18.73
C ASN A 210 -12.35 7.35 19.42
N ASN A 211 -12.77 6.35 20.19
CA ASN A 211 -11.85 5.44 20.89
C ASN A 211 -11.14 4.51 19.90
N LEU A 212 -9.86 4.78 19.63
CA LEU A 212 -9.05 4.07 18.64
C LEU A 212 -8.91 2.58 18.92
N LYS A 213 -8.71 2.20 20.19
CA LYS A 213 -8.54 0.79 20.57
C LYS A 213 -9.81 -0.02 20.32
N ALA A 214 -10.98 0.60 20.54
CA ALA A 214 -12.25 -0.05 20.27
C ALA A 214 -12.51 -0.19 18.76
N TRP A 215 -12.17 0.82 17.96
CA TRP A 215 -12.25 0.72 16.49
C TRP A 215 -11.32 -0.36 15.93
N ASP A 216 -10.06 -0.39 16.38
CA ASP A 216 -9.07 -1.39 15.95
C ASP A 216 -9.49 -2.82 16.33
N GLY A 217 -9.93 -3.02 17.58
CA GLY A 217 -10.42 -4.32 18.05
C GLY A 217 -11.71 -4.76 17.34
N LEU A 218 -12.62 -3.83 17.04
CA LEU A 218 -13.84 -4.10 16.30
C LEU A 218 -13.52 -4.50 14.84
N LEU A 219 -12.61 -3.80 14.18
CA LEU A 219 -12.13 -4.15 12.83
C LEU A 219 -11.53 -5.56 12.83
N ALA A 220 -10.60 -5.84 13.75
CA ALA A 220 -9.97 -7.16 13.85
C ALA A 220 -11.00 -8.27 14.07
N ALA A 221 -12.01 -8.04 14.92
CA ALA A 221 -13.05 -9.03 15.21
C ALA A 221 -13.94 -9.32 13.99
N ASN A 222 -14.29 -8.27 13.24
CA ASN A 222 -15.08 -8.42 12.01
C ASN A 222 -14.29 -9.13 10.91
N LEU A 223 -13.01 -8.80 10.72
CA LEU A 223 -12.14 -9.50 9.77
C LEU A 223 -11.96 -10.99 10.12
N ALA A 224 -11.83 -11.32 11.42
CA ALA A 224 -11.69 -12.70 11.89
C ALA A 224 -12.91 -13.59 11.58
N ILE A 225 -14.10 -12.99 11.44
CA ILE A 225 -15.36 -13.69 11.15
C ILE A 225 -15.88 -13.43 9.73
N ALA A 226 -15.09 -12.83 8.84
CA ALA A 226 -15.51 -12.45 7.49
C ALA A 226 -16.78 -11.57 7.45
N GLN A 227 -16.96 -10.69 8.43
CA GLN A 227 -18.08 -9.76 8.46
C GLN A 227 -17.68 -8.44 7.80
N TRP A 228 -18.26 -8.16 6.64
CA TRP A 228 -17.80 -7.06 5.78
C TRP A 228 -18.68 -5.80 5.77
N SER A 229 -19.82 -5.82 6.46
CA SER A 229 -20.83 -4.75 6.38
C SER A 229 -20.36 -3.36 6.79
N GLU A 230 -19.26 -3.27 7.54
CA GLU A 230 -18.76 -2.02 8.13
C GLU A 230 -17.33 -1.65 7.65
N LEU A 231 -16.74 -2.36 6.67
CA LEU A 231 -15.34 -2.14 6.27
C LEU A 231 -15.06 -0.70 5.78
N ASP A 232 -15.96 -0.14 4.96
CA ASP A 232 -15.83 1.25 4.50
C ASP A 232 -15.91 2.25 5.66
N THR A 233 -16.79 1.96 6.63
CA THR A 233 -16.92 2.78 7.85
C THR A 233 -15.63 2.75 8.66
N PHE A 234 -14.99 1.59 8.80
CA PHE A 234 -13.70 1.47 9.47
C PHE A 234 -12.62 2.30 8.78
N LYS A 235 -12.50 2.21 7.45
CA LYS A 235 -11.53 3.00 6.69
C LYS A 235 -11.75 4.50 6.89
N THR A 236 -12.97 4.99 6.63
CA THR A 236 -13.30 6.42 6.76
C THR A 236 -13.03 6.95 8.16
N GLN A 237 -13.35 6.17 9.20
CA GLN A 237 -13.12 6.60 10.56
C GLN A 237 -11.63 6.60 10.94
N ILE A 238 -10.85 5.62 10.50
CA ILE A 238 -9.40 5.60 10.69
C ILE A 238 -8.75 6.81 9.98
N GLU A 239 -9.14 7.11 8.74
CA GLU A 239 -8.65 8.29 7.99
C GLU A 239 -8.97 9.60 8.70
N LYS A 240 -10.23 9.74 9.16
CA LYS A 240 -10.67 10.90 9.92
C LYS A 240 -9.83 11.08 11.18
N LEU A 241 -9.61 10.01 11.96
CA LEU A 241 -8.81 10.10 13.17
C LEU A 241 -7.34 10.41 12.85
N ALA A 242 -6.77 9.79 11.80
CA ALA A 242 -5.39 10.03 11.35
C ALA A 242 -5.13 11.46 10.89
N SER A 243 -6.18 12.17 10.42
CA SER A 243 -6.07 13.59 10.06
C SER A 243 -5.89 14.53 11.25
N THR A 244 -6.22 14.08 12.47
CA THR A 244 -6.27 14.93 13.66
C THR A 244 -5.04 14.79 14.57
N ALA A 245 -4.43 13.60 14.62
CA ALA A 245 -3.24 13.32 15.41
C ALA A 245 -2.56 12.02 14.91
N PRO A 246 -1.26 11.81 15.18
CA PRO A 246 -0.62 10.50 15.00
C PRO A 246 -1.41 9.39 15.71
N LEU A 247 -1.72 8.30 14.99
CA LEU A 247 -2.54 7.21 15.51
C LEU A 247 -1.70 6.10 16.14
N ASP A 248 -2.11 5.67 17.33
CA ASP A 248 -1.62 4.47 18.00
C ASP A 248 -2.51 3.25 17.68
N ILE A 249 -2.72 2.95 16.39
CA ILE A 249 -3.47 1.76 15.90
C ILE A 249 -2.50 0.65 15.47
N ALA A 250 -2.96 -0.60 15.43
CA ALA A 250 -2.16 -1.71 14.93
C ALA A 250 -1.97 -1.64 13.40
N PRO A 251 -0.75 -1.43 12.89
CA PRO A 251 -0.54 -1.29 11.44
C PRO A 251 -0.90 -2.56 10.65
N LEU A 252 -0.81 -3.75 11.27
CA LEU A 252 -1.17 -5.02 10.63
C LEU A 252 -2.63 -5.05 10.12
N ASN A 253 -3.57 -4.51 10.88
CA ASN A 253 -5.01 -4.56 10.51
C ASN A 253 -5.31 -3.72 9.27
N THR A 254 -4.50 -2.69 9.00
CA THR A 254 -4.69 -1.80 7.84
C THR A 254 -4.22 -2.46 6.54
N LEU A 255 -3.39 -3.51 6.61
CA LEU A 255 -2.95 -4.27 5.44
C LEU A 255 -4.07 -5.08 4.77
N TYR A 256 -5.18 -5.32 5.49
CA TYR A 256 -6.36 -6.04 4.97
C TYR A 256 -7.39 -5.13 4.30
N LEU A 257 -7.17 -3.81 4.32
CA LEU A 257 -8.09 -2.79 3.83
C LEU A 257 -7.49 -2.04 2.62
N PRO A 258 -8.32 -1.34 1.82
CA PRO A 258 -7.86 -0.59 0.65
C PRO A 258 -7.15 0.73 1.01
N PHE A 259 -6.16 0.66 1.90
CA PHE A 259 -5.24 1.77 2.16
C PHE A 259 -4.12 1.77 1.12
N SER A 260 -3.81 2.97 0.63
CA SER A 260 -2.65 3.22 -0.23
C SER A 260 -1.34 2.98 0.51
N ALA A 261 -0.24 2.79 -0.23
CA ALA A 261 1.09 2.65 0.37
C ALA A 261 1.50 3.89 1.18
N THR A 262 1.06 5.08 0.76
CA THR A 262 1.27 6.34 1.50
C THR A 262 0.52 6.35 2.83
N GLU A 263 -0.73 5.88 2.84
CA GLU A 263 -1.53 5.81 4.07
C GLU A 263 -0.96 4.77 5.04
N GLN A 264 -0.59 3.59 4.55
CA GLN A 264 0.07 2.56 5.37
C GLN A 264 1.35 3.09 6.02
N ARG A 265 2.18 3.82 5.25
CA ARG A 265 3.38 4.48 5.79
C ARG A 265 3.04 5.46 6.91
N ARG A 266 2.07 6.36 6.71
CA ARG A 266 1.70 7.36 7.72
C ARG A 266 1.18 6.72 9.01
N LEU A 267 0.41 5.64 8.90
CA LEU A 267 -0.12 4.92 10.06
C LEU A 267 1.01 4.20 10.81
N ALA A 268 1.97 3.61 10.10
CA ALA A 268 3.15 3.02 10.70
C ALA A 268 4.04 4.07 11.39
N GLU A 269 4.27 5.23 10.76
CA GLU A 269 5.01 6.36 11.36
C GLU A 269 4.32 6.89 12.63
N GLY A 270 2.98 6.98 12.64
CA GLY A 270 2.21 7.41 13.81
C GLY A 270 2.36 6.45 15.00
N ARG A 271 2.29 5.13 14.74
CA ARG A 271 2.52 4.09 15.75
C ARG A 271 3.97 4.12 16.25
N ALA A 272 4.93 4.24 15.35
CA ALA A 272 6.36 4.31 15.65
C ALA A 272 6.70 5.51 16.53
N GLU A 273 6.16 6.69 16.23
CA GLU A 273 6.38 7.91 17.01
C GLU A 273 5.85 7.76 18.45
N ALA A 274 4.65 7.19 18.62
CA ALA A 274 4.09 6.90 19.94
C ALA A 274 4.97 5.94 20.75
N ILE A 275 5.57 4.93 20.10
CA ILE A 275 6.51 4.01 20.74
C ILE A 275 7.82 4.73 21.11
N ALA A 276 8.40 5.49 20.18
CA ALA A 276 9.66 6.21 20.37
C ALA A 276 9.58 7.20 21.54
N GLN A 277 8.46 7.93 21.67
CA GLN A 277 8.21 8.83 22.79
C GLN A 277 8.21 8.11 24.14
N ARG A 278 7.59 6.92 24.22
CA ARG A 278 7.59 6.10 25.45
C ARG A 278 8.99 5.60 25.80
N MET A 279 9.83 5.31 24.81
CA MET A 279 11.15 4.70 24.98
C MET A 279 12.31 5.70 25.07
N ALA A 280 12.05 7.01 24.91
CA ALA A 280 13.07 8.05 24.72
C ALA A 280 14.11 8.13 25.85
N ASP A 281 13.70 8.02 27.10
CA ASP A 281 14.62 8.11 28.25
C ASP A 281 15.52 6.88 28.37
N THR A 282 14.95 5.68 28.20
CA THR A 282 15.69 4.42 28.26
C THR A 282 16.67 4.29 27.09
N ARG A 283 16.30 4.78 25.90
CA ARG A 283 17.16 4.76 24.70
C ARG A 283 18.54 5.40 24.94
N ARG A 284 18.64 6.43 25.79
CA ARG A 284 19.90 7.14 26.07
C ARG A 284 20.99 6.25 26.66
N GLN A 285 20.62 5.08 27.18
CA GLN A 285 21.54 4.09 27.75
C GLN A 285 22.33 3.33 26.69
N PHE A 286 21.86 3.30 25.44
CA PHE A 286 22.48 2.54 24.36
C PHE A 286 23.28 3.48 23.46
N GLN A 287 24.61 3.38 23.54
CA GLN A 287 25.53 4.16 22.72
C GLN A 287 26.61 3.25 22.14
N PHE A 288 27.02 3.53 20.90
CA PHE A 288 28.00 2.71 20.19
C PHE A 288 29.19 3.55 19.76
N PRO A 289 30.42 3.01 19.88
CA PRO A 289 31.58 3.63 19.27
C PRO A 289 31.45 3.63 17.74
N ALA A 290 32.29 4.42 17.06
CA ALA A 290 32.36 4.37 15.61
C ALA A 290 32.67 2.94 15.13
N ARG A 291 31.87 2.45 14.17
CA ARG A 291 32.04 1.11 13.58
C ARG A 291 33.42 0.97 12.95
N ARG A 292 34.01 -0.21 13.07
CA ARG A 292 35.30 -0.58 12.47
C ARG A 292 35.13 -1.90 11.70
N PRO A 293 35.90 -2.11 10.62
CA PRO A 293 36.00 -3.42 9.99
C PRO A 293 36.40 -4.46 11.03
N LYS A 294 35.76 -5.62 10.98
CA LYS A 294 36.08 -6.75 11.86
C LYS A 294 35.91 -8.06 11.09
N PRO A 295 36.64 -9.12 11.49
CA PRO A 295 36.68 -10.35 10.72
C PRO A 295 35.34 -11.09 10.70
N LYS A 296 34.53 -10.96 11.77
CA LYS A 296 33.24 -11.65 11.91
C LYS A 296 32.15 -10.70 12.37
N ILE A 297 31.03 -10.64 11.64
CA ILE A 297 29.85 -9.79 11.94
C ILE A 297 28.87 -10.60 12.81
N ARG A 298 28.41 -10.04 13.91
CA ARG A 298 27.40 -10.61 14.81
C ARG A 298 26.01 -10.21 14.34
N LEU A 299 25.23 -11.18 13.89
CA LEU A 299 23.84 -11.04 13.48
C LEU A 299 22.93 -11.45 14.64
N GLY A 300 21.93 -10.65 14.96
CA GLY A 300 20.91 -10.98 15.95
C GLY A 300 19.53 -11.01 15.33
N TYR A 301 18.90 -12.17 15.24
CA TYR A 301 17.54 -12.32 14.71
C TYR A 301 16.53 -12.35 15.85
N VAL A 302 15.53 -11.48 15.79
CA VAL A 302 14.48 -11.37 16.83
C VAL A 302 13.15 -11.81 16.25
N SER A 303 12.50 -12.80 16.87
CA SER A 303 11.19 -13.27 16.41
C SER A 303 10.37 -13.90 17.52
N GLY A 304 9.06 -13.67 17.48
CA GLY A 304 8.07 -14.46 18.23
C GLY A 304 7.80 -15.84 17.63
N ASP A 305 8.32 -16.09 16.44
CA ASP A 305 7.87 -17.19 15.58
C ASP A 305 8.92 -18.28 15.35
N PHE A 306 9.95 -18.34 16.20
CA PHE A 306 10.86 -19.49 16.29
C PHE A 306 10.16 -20.69 16.94
N ARG A 307 9.11 -21.20 16.29
CA ARG A 307 8.20 -22.27 16.70
C ARG A 307 7.52 -22.84 15.46
N HIS A 308 6.52 -23.71 15.58
CA HIS A 308 5.71 -24.19 14.46
C HIS A 308 4.87 -23.05 13.85
N HIS A 309 5.52 -22.19 13.07
CA HIS A 309 4.95 -21.00 12.45
C HIS A 309 5.57 -20.75 11.06
N ALA A 310 4.87 -19.97 10.25
CA ALA A 310 5.23 -19.65 8.88
C ALA A 310 6.67 -19.11 8.73
N VAL A 311 7.10 -18.21 9.63
CA VAL A 311 8.47 -17.65 9.62
C VAL A 311 9.51 -18.77 9.76
N ALA A 312 9.38 -19.64 10.77
CA ALA A 312 10.28 -20.77 10.96
C ALA A 312 10.23 -21.79 9.81
N HIS A 313 9.07 -21.99 9.17
CA HIS A 313 8.96 -22.86 8.00
C HIS A 313 9.82 -22.36 6.83
N LEU A 314 9.75 -21.05 6.58
CA LEU A 314 10.47 -20.37 5.50
C LEU A 314 11.97 -20.37 5.75
N MET A 315 12.39 -19.98 6.96
CA MET A 315 13.80 -19.73 7.29
C MET A 315 14.53 -20.93 7.92
N LEU A 316 13.95 -22.13 7.91
CA LEU A 316 14.47 -23.28 8.68
C LEU A 316 15.96 -23.55 8.48
N ARG A 317 16.48 -23.30 7.27
CA ARG A 317 17.89 -23.52 6.91
C ARG A 317 18.76 -22.25 6.99
N LEU A 318 18.20 -21.09 7.29
CA LEU A 318 18.94 -19.83 7.33
C LEU A 318 20.13 -19.92 8.28
N PHE A 319 19.87 -20.36 9.51
CA PHE A 319 20.89 -20.46 10.54
C PHE A 319 21.94 -21.51 10.18
N GLU A 320 21.53 -22.68 9.70
CA GLU A 320 22.45 -23.74 9.22
C GLU A 320 23.42 -23.23 8.14
N LEU A 321 22.92 -22.44 7.19
CA LEU A 321 23.65 -22.07 5.98
C LEU A 321 24.58 -20.86 6.12
N HIS A 322 24.41 -20.08 7.18
CA HIS A 322 25.24 -18.90 7.40
C HIS A 322 26.74 -19.26 7.48
N ASP A 323 27.59 -18.54 6.76
CA ASP A 323 29.04 -18.73 6.77
C ASP A 323 29.62 -18.31 8.13
N ARG A 324 29.98 -19.30 8.94
CA ARG A 324 30.52 -19.08 10.29
C ARG A 324 31.94 -18.55 10.30
N GLU A 325 32.63 -18.48 9.17
CA GLU A 325 33.90 -17.76 9.05
C GLU A 325 33.67 -16.24 9.05
N GLN A 326 32.52 -15.80 8.52
CA GLN A 326 32.18 -14.38 8.34
C GLN A 326 31.10 -13.86 9.31
N PHE A 327 30.24 -14.74 9.84
CA PHE A 327 29.11 -14.36 10.69
C PHE A 327 28.97 -15.19 11.97
N GLU A 328 28.69 -14.53 13.08
CA GLU A 328 28.27 -15.15 14.35
C GLU A 328 26.78 -14.89 14.54
N VAL A 329 25.98 -15.93 14.77
CA VAL A 329 24.52 -15.86 14.62
C VAL A 329 23.80 -16.10 15.94
N PHE A 330 23.06 -15.09 16.37
CA PHE A 330 22.24 -15.08 17.57
C PHE A 330 20.75 -15.10 17.20
N ALA A 331 19.95 -15.84 17.97
CA ALA A 331 18.50 -15.80 17.89
C ALA A 331 17.89 -15.43 19.25
N TYR A 332 16.98 -14.46 19.26
CA TYR A 332 16.23 -14.01 20.43
C TYR A 332 14.76 -14.34 20.23
N SER A 333 14.25 -15.29 21.01
CA SER A 333 12.87 -15.72 20.88
C SER A 333 11.93 -14.96 21.80
N LEU A 334 10.93 -14.30 21.22
CA LEU A 334 9.87 -13.58 21.92
C LEU A 334 8.63 -14.44 22.19
N GLY A 335 8.57 -15.64 21.60
CA GLY A 335 7.41 -16.53 21.65
C GLY A 335 7.68 -17.79 22.47
N PRO A 336 6.63 -18.54 22.82
CA PRO A 336 6.76 -19.74 23.64
C PRO A 336 7.51 -20.86 22.90
N ASP A 337 8.26 -21.64 23.67
CA ASP A 337 8.76 -22.94 23.24
C ASP A 337 7.57 -23.92 23.10
N ASP A 338 7.30 -24.32 21.86
CA ASP A 338 6.23 -25.26 21.52
C ASP A 338 6.72 -26.70 21.37
N SER A 339 7.99 -26.96 21.71
CA SER A 339 8.69 -28.25 21.57
C SER A 339 8.68 -28.82 20.15
N SER A 340 8.41 -27.98 19.14
CA SER A 340 8.38 -28.42 17.75
C SER A 340 9.78 -28.77 17.23
N THR A 341 9.82 -29.60 16.19
CA THR A 341 11.06 -29.89 15.47
C THR A 341 11.67 -28.63 14.85
N TYR A 342 10.83 -27.65 14.49
CA TYR A 342 11.28 -26.33 14.05
C TYR A 342 12.06 -25.61 15.16
N ARG A 343 11.48 -25.49 16.37
CA ARG A 343 12.16 -24.88 17.53
C ARG A 343 13.51 -25.53 17.79
N GLN A 344 13.51 -26.85 17.90
CA GLN A 344 14.71 -27.63 18.22
C GLN A 344 15.82 -27.45 17.17
N LYS A 345 15.46 -27.46 15.88
CA LYS A 345 16.42 -27.25 14.79
C LYS A 345 17.00 -25.83 14.81
N LEU A 346 16.17 -24.79 14.93
CA LEU A 346 16.65 -23.42 14.99
C LEU A 346 17.57 -23.20 16.20
N MET A 347 17.28 -23.80 17.36
CA MET A 347 18.15 -23.77 18.53
C MET A 347 19.51 -24.45 18.29
N ALA A 348 19.52 -25.59 17.59
CA ALA A 348 20.73 -26.33 17.29
C ALA A 348 21.61 -25.64 16.24
N ASP A 349 20.99 -24.93 15.30
CA ASP A 349 21.69 -24.31 14.16
C ASP A 349 22.24 -22.90 14.47
N CYS A 350 21.74 -22.22 15.51
CA CYS A 350 22.27 -20.92 15.94
C CYS A 350 23.56 -21.08 16.77
N ASP A 351 24.45 -20.09 16.71
CA ASP A 351 25.63 -20.07 17.60
C ASP A 351 25.20 -19.78 19.04
N GLN A 352 24.17 -18.93 19.21
CA GLN A 352 23.54 -18.62 20.49
C GLN A 352 22.02 -18.50 20.31
N PHE A 353 21.26 -19.18 21.17
CA PHE A 353 19.81 -19.07 21.22
C PHE A 353 19.37 -18.59 22.60
N ARG A 354 18.62 -17.49 22.66
CA ARG A 354 18.13 -16.89 23.90
C ARG A 354 16.61 -16.88 23.92
N ASP A 355 16.04 -17.57 24.89
CA ASP A 355 14.63 -17.40 25.23
C ASP A 355 14.49 -16.16 26.10
N VAL A 356 13.75 -15.17 25.60
CA VAL A 356 13.55 -13.88 26.27
C VAL A 356 12.07 -13.61 26.53
N LEU A 357 11.21 -14.62 26.38
CA LEU A 357 9.79 -14.51 26.70
C LEU A 357 9.62 -14.11 28.18
N GLY A 358 8.82 -13.07 28.42
CA GLY A 358 8.54 -12.55 29.76
C GLY A 358 9.52 -11.49 30.26
N MET A 359 10.64 -11.25 29.55
CA MET A 359 11.50 -10.08 29.79
C MET A 359 10.83 -8.81 29.24
N SER A 360 11.13 -7.67 29.86
CA SER A 360 10.73 -6.35 29.35
C SER A 360 11.57 -5.94 28.14
N PRO A 361 11.07 -5.05 27.26
CA PRO A 361 11.85 -4.57 26.11
C PRO A 361 13.23 -4.00 26.48
N ALA A 362 13.35 -3.35 27.64
CA ALA A 362 14.61 -2.80 28.14
C ALA A 362 15.62 -3.88 28.56
N GLU A 363 15.15 -4.95 29.22
CA GLU A 363 16.00 -6.09 29.60
C GLU A 363 16.49 -6.84 28.36
N ILE A 364 15.62 -7.01 27.35
CA ILE A 364 15.99 -7.62 26.06
C ILE A 364 17.03 -6.75 25.34
N ALA A 365 16.82 -5.43 25.30
CA ALA A 365 17.76 -4.47 24.72
C ALA A 365 19.12 -4.52 25.41
N GLN A 366 19.14 -4.61 26.74
CA GLN A 366 20.38 -4.73 27.51
C GLN A 366 21.12 -6.03 27.20
N GLN A 367 20.40 -7.16 27.08
CA GLN A 367 20.99 -8.44 26.69
C GLN A 367 21.62 -8.36 25.29
N ILE A 368 20.90 -7.85 24.30
CA ILE A 368 21.40 -7.67 22.92
C ILE A 368 22.63 -6.77 22.88
N HIS A 369 22.62 -5.68 23.65
CA HIS A 369 23.75 -4.76 23.74
C HIS A 369 24.98 -5.42 24.35
N GLN A 370 24.81 -6.22 25.41
CA GLN A 370 25.90 -6.99 26.05
C GLN A 370 26.47 -8.07 25.13
N ASP A 371 25.62 -8.70 24.31
CA ASP A 371 26.05 -9.67 23.29
C ASP A 371 26.86 -9.01 22.16
N GLY A 372 26.82 -7.68 22.05
CA GLY A 372 27.59 -6.91 21.07
C GLY A 372 27.12 -7.18 19.64
N ILE A 373 25.80 -7.31 19.44
CA ILE A 373 25.19 -7.50 18.13
C ILE A 373 25.48 -6.28 17.23
N ASP A 374 25.88 -6.54 15.99
CA ASP A 374 26.18 -5.49 15.01
C ASP A 374 24.98 -5.13 14.16
N ILE A 375 24.29 -6.15 13.65
CA ILE A 375 23.11 -6.01 12.82
C ILE A 375 22.00 -6.79 13.53
N LEU A 376 20.98 -6.08 14.00
CA LEU A 376 19.80 -6.66 14.61
C LEU A 376 18.67 -6.74 13.57
N ILE A 377 18.11 -7.91 13.37
CA ILE A 377 17.11 -8.20 12.35
C ILE A 377 15.76 -8.42 13.02
N ASP A 378 14.78 -7.58 12.68
CA ASP A 378 13.39 -7.74 13.04
C ASP A 378 12.70 -8.71 12.08
N LEU A 379 12.28 -9.87 12.61
CA LEU A 379 11.50 -10.89 11.90
C LEU A 379 10.04 -10.95 12.39
N ALA A 380 9.53 -9.91 13.04
CA ALA A 380 8.17 -9.87 13.58
C ALA A 380 7.42 -8.58 13.23
N GLY A 381 8.04 -7.41 13.40
CA GLY A 381 7.38 -6.11 13.21
C GLY A 381 6.12 -5.95 14.06
N TYR A 382 5.01 -5.55 13.43
CA TYR A 382 3.71 -5.32 14.10
C TYR A 382 2.79 -6.55 14.16
N THR A 383 3.37 -7.75 14.22
CA THR A 383 2.62 -9.02 14.33
C THR A 383 2.50 -9.49 15.79
N ASP A 384 1.79 -10.60 16.01
CA ASP A 384 1.72 -11.24 17.32
C ASP A 384 3.12 -11.53 17.86
N TYR A 385 3.33 -11.29 19.16
CA TYR A 385 4.64 -11.38 19.82
C TYR A 385 5.73 -10.45 19.26
N GLY A 386 5.41 -9.54 18.34
CA GLY A 386 6.32 -8.46 17.94
C GLY A 386 6.68 -7.56 19.12
N CYS A 387 7.90 -7.02 19.11
CA CYS A 387 8.40 -6.15 20.17
C CYS A 387 9.02 -4.87 19.55
N PRO A 388 8.23 -4.02 18.87
CA PRO A 388 8.76 -2.81 18.23
C PRO A 388 9.41 -1.83 19.23
N GLU A 389 8.99 -1.85 20.50
CA GLU A 389 9.63 -1.11 21.60
C GLU A 389 11.12 -1.43 21.74
N LEU A 390 11.53 -2.68 21.50
CA LEU A 390 12.93 -3.11 21.55
C LEU A 390 13.77 -2.36 20.52
N PHE A 391 13.27 -2.27 19.29
CA PHE A 391 13.98 -1.66 18.18
C PHE A 391 14.04 -0.13 18.32
N ALA A 392 13.03 0.50 18.94
CA ALA A 392 13.06 1.91 19.28
C ALA A 392 14.15 2.27 20.32
N LEU A 393 14.61 1.31 21.13
CA LEU A 393 15.73 1.50 22.06
C LEU A 393 17.10 1.45 21.37
N ARG A 394 17.15 0.92 20.14
CA ARG A 394 18.35 0.79 19.30
C ARG A 394 19.53 0.09 20.01
N PRO A 395 19.38 -1.16 20.49
CA PRO A 395 20.42 -1.91 21.20
C PRO A 395 21.54 -2.46 20.30
N ALA A 396 21.44 -2.29 18.98
CA ALA A 396 22.51 -2.56 18.01
C ALA A 396 22.76 -1.32 17.13
N PRO A 397 23.97 -1.14 16.56
CA PRO A 397 24.27 0.03 15.76
C PRO A 397 23.49 0.07 14.43
N LEU A 398 23.16 -1.10 13.87
CA LEU A 398 22.36 -1.27 12.67
C LEU A 398 21.16 -2.18 12.94
N GLN A 399 20.00 -1.81 12.38
CA GLN A 399 18.77 -2.59 12.48
C GLN A 399 18.10 -2.78 11.11
N VAL A 400 17.56 -3.97 10.87
CA VAL A 400 17.01 -4.38 9.57
C VAL A 400 15.63 -5.01 9.74
N ASN A 401 14.64 -4.54 9.01
CA ASN A 401 13.34 -5.21 8.84
C ASN A 401 13.46 -6.32 7.79
N TYR A 402 13.06 -7.54 8.10
CA TYR A 402 13.03 -8.63 7.13
C TYR A 402 11.91 -9.63 7.40
N LEU A 403 11.24 -10.08 6.33
CA LEU A 403 10.39 -11.28 6.25
C LEU A 403 9.08 -11.27 7.06
N GLY A 404 9.13 -10.97 8.36
CA GLY A 404 8.00 -11.17 9.28
C GLY A 404 6.84 -10.20 9.09
N TYR A 405 7.14 -8.93 8.83
CA TYR A 405 6.13 -7.89 8.61
C TYR A 405 6.18 -7.36 7.16
N PRO A 406 5.10 -7.50 6.39
CA PRO A 406 5.11 -7.18 4.96
C PRO A 406 4.78 -5.70 4.70
N GLY A 407 5.63 -4.81 5.16
CA GLY A 407 5.48 -3.37 4.98
C GLY A 407 6.55 -2.57 5.75
N THR A 408 6.47 -1.25 5.66
CA THR A 408 7.32 -0.35 6.46
C THR A 408 6.95 -0.39 7.93
N LEU A 409 7.95 -0.36 8.81
CA LEU A 409 7.74 -0.23 10.24
C LEU A 409 7.51 1.23 10.66
N GLY A 410 7.80 2.22 9.81
CA GLY A 410 7.67 3.63 10.14
C GLY A 410 8.64 4.13 11.22
N GLN A 411 9.49 3.25 11.76
CA GLN A 411 10.45 3.54 12.82
C GLN A 411 11.74 4.08 12.23
N ARG A 412 12.16 5.27 12.68
CA ARG A 412 13.43 5.88 12.29
C ARG A 412 14.64 5.08 12.75
N GLU A 413 14.46 4.27 13.79
CA GLU A 413 15.52 3.44 14.36
C GLU A 413 15.82 2.19 13.55
N ILE A 414 14.93 1.79 12.63
CA ILE A 414 15.17 0.70 11.68
C ILE A 414 15.80 1.29 10.42
N ASP A 415 17.03 0.86 10.11
CA ASP A 415 17.84 1.52 9.08
C ASP A 415 17.51 0.98 7.67
N TYR A 416 17.29 -0.33 7.55
CA TYR A 416 17.10 -1.01 6.26
C TYR A 416 15.90 -1.96 6.25
N ILE A 417 15.39 -2.23 5.06
CA ILE A 417 14.45 -3.33 4.79
C ILE A 417 15.01 -4.21 3.67
N LEU A 418 15.05 -5.53 3.89
CA LEU A 418 15.38 -6.47 2.81
C LEU A 418 14.11 -6.77 1.99
N THR A 419 14.16 -6.51 0.69
CA THR A 419 13.03 -6.58 -0.25
C THR A 419 13.52 -7.04 -1.63
N ASP A 420 12.66 -7.03 -2.65
CA ASP A 420 13.01 -7.28 -4.04
C ASP A 420 12.36 -6.28 -5.00
N SER A 421 12.78 -6.29 -6.27
CA SER A 421 12.35 -5.31 -7.27
C SER A 421 10.91 -5.52 -7.76
N VAL A 422 10.27 -6.65 -7.45
CA VAL A 422 8.87 -6.91 -7.83
C VAL A 422 7.94 -6.38 -6.74
N ILE A 423 8.29 -6.58 -5.47
CA ILE A 423 7.49 -6.12 -4.32
C ILE A 423 7.61 -4.62 -4.13
N THR A 424 8.83 -4.10 -4.13
CA THR A 424 9.09 -2.66 -3.96
C THR A 424 9.84 -2.15 -5.17
N PRO A 425 9.24 -2.09 -6.36
CA PRO A 425 9.90 -1.48 -7.50
C PRO A 425 10.34 -0.03 -7.15
N PRO A 426 11.41 0.50 -7.76
CA PRO A 426 12.07 1.73 -7.31
C PRO A 426 11.12 2.93 -7.10
N GLU A 427 10.06 3.02 -7.89
CA GLU A 427 9.00 4.02 -7.79
C GLU A 427 8.17 3.92 -6.51
N LEU A 428 8.08 2.75 -5.86
CA LEU A 428 7.38 2.55 -4.58
C LEU A 428 8.31 2.64 -3.36
N ALA A 429 9.63 2.69 -3.56
CA ALA A 429 10.61 2.74 -2.47
C ALA A 429 10.42 3.95 -1.53
N HIS A 430 9.88 5.07 -2.04
CA HIS A 430 9.60 6.27 -1.25
C HIS A 430 8.45 6.10 -0.24
N HIS A 431 7.70 5.00 -0.27
CA HIS A 431 6.70 4.65 0.74
C HIS A 431 7.29 3.94 1.98
N PHE A 432 8.61 3.74 2.03
CA PHE A 432 9.29 3.14 3.17
C PHE A 432 10.09 4.20 3.93
N THR A 433 10.09 4.10 5.25
CA THR A 433 11.02 4.89 6.09
C THR A 433 12.42 4.29 6.09
N GLU A 434 12.51 2.97 5.95
CA GLU A 434 13.73 2.21 5.86
C GLU A 434 14.39 2.35 4.47
N THR A 435 15.70 2.22 4.41
CA THR A 435 16.41 2.11 3.13
C THR A 435 16.20 0.72 2.53
N CYS A 436 15.64 0.65 1.32
CA CYS A 436 15.39 -0.61 0.63
C CYS A 436 16.69 -1.26 0.14
N VAL A 437 16.91 -2.52 0.52
CA VAL A 437 18.01 -3.37 0.06
C VAL A 437 17.43 -4.52 -0.75
N TYR A 438 17.80 -4.58 -2.02
CA TYR A 438 17.19 -5.44 -3.02
C TYR A 438 17.91 -6.79 -3.13
N LEU A 439 17.24 -7.86 -2.71
CA LEU A 439 17.68 -9.23 -2.95
C LEU A 439 17.36 -9.63 -4.40
N PRO A 440 18.31 -10.24 -5.15
CA PRO A 440 18.05 -10.64 -6.52
C PRO A 440 17.06 -11.81 -6.60
N GLY A 441 16.00 -11.65 -7.39
CA GLY A 441 14.98 -12.68 -7.61
C GLY A 441 13.77 -12.48 -6.70
N CYS A 442 13.84 -12.96 -5.45
CA CYS A 442 12.76 -12.88 -4.47
C CYS A 442 13.31 -12.56 -3.08
N TYR A 443 12.61 -11.72 -2.32
CA TYR A 443 12.97 -11.43 -0.93
C TYR A 443 12.72 -12.63 -0.01
N GLN A 444 11.72 -13.47 -0.34
CA GLN A 444 11.23 -14.51 0.55
C GLN A 444 12.18 -15.71 0.49
N LEU A 445 12.84 -15.99 1.61
CA LEU A 445 13.54 -17.25 1.79
C LEU A 445 12.53 -18.38 1.91
N ASN A 446 12.76 -19.47 1.18
CA ASN A 446 12.00 -20.70 1.34
C ASN A 446 12.92 -21.86 1.68
N ASN A 447 12.42 -22.81 2.48
CA ASN A 447 13.13 -24.04 2.81
C ASN A 447 13.01 -25.06 1.66
N ASN A 448 14.15 -25.47 1.10
CA ASN A 448 14.24 -26.46 0.02
C ASN A 448 14.29 -27.92 0.49
N GLN A 449 14.30 -28.15 1.81
CA GLN A 449 14.18 -29.47 2.44
C GLN A 449 12.75 -29.75 2.93
N GLN A 450 11.76 -28.97 2.49
CA GLN A 450 10.36 -29.26 2.78
C GLN A 450 9.96 -30.62 2.21
N LEU A 451 9.03 -31.31 2.88
CA LEU A 451 8.52 -32.58 2.37
C LEU A 451 7.81 -32.35 1.03
N LEU A 452 8.05 -33.27 0.09
CA LEU A 452 7.32 -33.29 -1.17
C LEU A 452 5.96 -33.96 -0.95
N PRO A 453 4.91 -33.52 -1.67
CA PRO A 453 3.67 -34.26 -1.72
C PRO A 453 3.92 -35.69 -2.21
N THR A 454 3.43 -36.65 -1.44
CA THR A 454 3.44 -38.10 -1.73
C THR A 454 2.19 -38.56 -2.47
N GLY A 455 1.13 -37.76 -2.48
CA GLY A 455 -0.16 -38.07 -3.11
C GLY A 455 -1.01 -39.05 -2.31
N THR A 456 -0.80 -39.14 -0.99
CA THR A 456 -1.57 -40.05 -0.13
C THR A 456 -2.96 -39.54 0.19
N ILE A 457 -3.13 -38.21 0.27
CA ILE A 457 -4.42 -37.56 0.50
C ILE A 457 -5.15 -37.39 -0.84
N THR A 458 -6.38 -37.91 -0.92
CA THR A 458 -7.22 -37.85 -2.13
C THR A 458 -8.32 -36.79 -2.07
N ARG A 459 -8.93 -36.46 -3.23
CA ARG A 459 -10.08 -35.56 -3.32
C ARG A 459 -11.25 -36.06 -2.47
N ALA A 460 -11.61 -37.34 -2.57
CA ALA A 460 -12.63 -37.96 -1.73
C ALA A 460 -12.37 -37.78 -0.22
N GLN A 461 -11.14 -37.95 0.26
CA GLN A 461 -10.80 -37.74 1.67
C GLN A 461 -10.91 -36.27 2.10
N CYS A 462 -10.74 -35.35 1.15
CA CYS A 462 -10.91 -33.91 1.37
C CYS A 462 -12.37 -33.44 1.23
N GLY A 463 -13.31 -34.33 0.94
CA GLY A 463 -14.70 -33.99 0.65
C GLY A 463 -14.88 -33.23 -0.68
N LEU A 464 -13.93 -33.37 -1.60
CA LEU A 464 -13.94 -32.69 -2.89
C LEU A 464 -14.57 -33.58 -3.97
N PRO A 465 -15.31 -33.00 -4.92
CA PRO A 465 -15.76 -33.70 -6.14
C PRO A 465 -14.57 -34.15 -7.00
N GLU A 466 -14.62 -35.39 -7.51
CA GLU A 466 -13.52 -35.97 -8.31
C GLU A 466 -13.34 -35.27 -9.68
N GLU A 467 -14.43 -34.97 -10.38
CA GLU A 467 -14.39 -34.47 -11.77
C GLU A 467 -14.48 -32.94 -11.90
N ALA A 468 -14.76 -32.22 -10.80
CA ALA A 468 -14.90 -30.77 -10.86
C ALA A 468 -13.55 -30.05 -10.78
N VAL A 469 -13.49 -28.83 -11.30
CA VAL A 469 -12.34 -27.93 -11.08
C VAL A 469 -12.33 -27.48 -9.63
N VAL A 470 -11.22 -27.72 -8.92
CA VAL A 470 -11.05 -27.30 -7.53
C VAL A 470 -10.21 -26.05 -7.48
N PHE A 471 -10.86 -24.89 -7.36
CA PHE A 471 -10.17 -23.66 -6.95
C PHE A 471 -9.85 -23.74 -5.47
N CYS A 472 -8.68 -23.25 -5.05
CA CYS A 472 -8.35 -23.19 -3.63
C CYS A 472 -7.84 -21.81 -3.19
N CYS A 473 -8.05 -21.49 -1.93
CA CYS A 473 -7.40 -20.37 -1.26
C CYS A 473 -7.17 -20.74 0.21
N PHE A 474 -5.93 -21.12 0.55
CA PHE A 474 -5.58 -21.49 1.93
C PHE A 474 -5.08 -20.31 2.78
N ASN A 475 -5.38 -19.09 2.35
CA ASN A 475 -5.12 -17.89 3.13
C ASN A 475 -5.99 -17.84 4.40
N LYS A 476 -5.50 -17.14 5.44
CA LYS A 476 -6.34 -16.77 6.60
C LYS A 476 -7.54 -15.95 6.11
N VAL A 477 -8.70 -16.17 6.70
CA VAL A 477 -9.97 -15.55 6.25
C VAL A 477 -9.93 -14.02 6.19
N GLN A 478 -9.22 -13.36 7.10
CA GLN A 478 -9.04 -11.91 7.12
C GLN A 478 -8.37 -11.32 5.88
N LYS A 479 -7.70 -12.14 5.05
CA LYS A 479 -7.16 -11.73 3.75
C LYS A 479 -8.22 -11.67 2.65
N ILE A 480 -9.35 -12.34 2.85
CA ILE A 480 -10.47 -12.39 1.91
C ILE A 480 -11.34 -11.15 2.14
N GLU A 481 -11.50 -10.37 1.08
CA GLU A 481 -12.25 -9.11 1.09
C GLU A 481 -13.39 -9.15 0.06
N PRO A 482 -14.43 -8.30 0.20
CA PRO A 482 -15.65 -8.40 -0.59
C PRO A 482 -15.45 -8.38 -2.11
N SER A 483 -14.55 -7.53 -2.61
CA SER A 483 -14.35 -7.31 -4.03
C SER A 483 -13.78 -8.56 -4.70
N ILE A 484 -12.70 -9.15 -4.16
CA ILE A 484 -12.12 -10.39 -4.69
C ILE A 484 -13.04 -11.59 -4.47
N PHE A 485 -13.77 -11.65 -3.35
CA PHE A 485 -14.73 -12.73 -3.12
C PHE A 485 -15.87 -12.70 -4.15
N MET A 486 -16.35 -11.51 -4.50
CA MET A 486 -17.33 -11.34 -5.58
C MET A 486 -16.77 -11.84 -6.93
N ILE A 487 -15.51 -11.53 -7.26
CA ILE A 487 -14.85 -12.09 -8.45
C ILE A 487 -14.86 -13.61 -8.42
N TRP A 488 -14.51 -14.23 -7.29
CA TRP A 488 -14.54 -15.68 -7.15
C TRP A 488 -15.94 -16.25 -7.36
N MET A 489 -16.99 -15.59 -6.89
CA MET A 489 -18.37 -16.04 -7.15
C MET A 489 -18.72 -15.96 -8.64
N ARG A 490 -18.29 -14.90 -9.35
CA ARG A 490 -18.47 -14.80 -10.82
C ARG A 490 -17.71 -15.89 -11.57
N ILE A 491 -16.50 -16.23 -11.13
CA ILE A 491 -15.72 -17.36 -11.67
C ILE A 491 -16.48 -18.68 -11.47
N LEU A 492 -16.99 -18.93 -10.26
CA LEU A 492 -17.76 -20.15 -9.97
C LEU A 492 -19.04 -20.22 -10.82
N GLN A 493 -19.72 -19.10 -11.06
CA GLN A 493 -20.90 -19.06 -11.94
C GLN A 493 -20.57 -19.40 -13.40
N GLN A 494 -19.45 -18.89 -13.91
CA GLN A 494 -19.00 -19.15 -15.28
C GLN A 494 -18.33 -20.52 -15.48
N VAL A 495 -17.92 -21.17 -14.38
CA VAL A 495 -17.39 -22.54 -14.38
C VAL A 495 -18.31 -23.43 -13.52
N PRO A 496 -19.47 -23.90 -14.03
CA PRO A 496 -20.49 -24.56 -13.20
C PRO A 496 -20.00 -25.82 -12.48
N GLN A 497 -19.13 -26.60 -13.13
CA GLN A 497 -18.48 -27.79 -12.55
C GLN A 497 -17.19 -27.42 -11.81
N SER A 498 -17.30 -26.51 -10.82
CA SER A 498 -16.16 -26.17 -9.97
C SER A 498 -16.57 -25.94 -8.52
N VAL A 499 -15.61 -25.98 -7.61
CA VAL A 499 -15.79 -25.67 -6.19
C VAL A 499 -14.67 -24.73 -5.73
N LEU A 500 -14.94 -23.97 -4.67
CA LEU A 500 -13.95 -23.14 -4.00
C LEU A 500 -13.60 -23.75 -2.64
N TRP A 501 -12.35 -24.15 -2.49
CA TRP A 501 -11.81 -24.79 -1.31
C TRP A 501 -11.02 -23.80 -0.44
N LEU A 502 -11.61 -23.40 0.68
CA LEU A 502 -11.08 -22.38 1.59
C LEU A 502 -10.48 -23.02 2.84
N LEU A 503 -9.49 -22.39 3.46
CA LEU A 503 -9.03 -22.82 4.79
C LEU A 503 -10.14 -22.57 5.83
N GLU A 504 -10.48 -23.58 6.62
CA GLU A 504 -11.40 -23.44 7.73
C GLU A 504 -10.83 -22.49 8.79
N SER A 505 -11.62 -21.46 9.12
CA SER A 505 -11.28 -20.46 10.14
C SER A 505 -12.02 -20.72 11.45
N ASN A 506 -13.33 -20.44 11.47
CA ASN A 506 -14.22 -20.63 12.62
C ASN A 506 -15.68 -20.72 12.12
N PRO A 507 -16.63 -21.19 12.96
CA PRO A 507 -18.03 -21.38 12.56
C PRO A 507 -18.74 -20.10 12.08
N LEU A 508 -18.42 -18.93 12.64
CA LEU A 508 -19.04 -17.66 12.23
C LEU A 508 -18.54 -17.23 10.85
N ALA A 509 -17.23 -17.33 10.60
CA ALA A 509 -16.63 -17.08 9.29
C ALA A 509 -17.22 -18.00 8.22
N HIS A 510 -17.37 -19.30 8.52
CA HIS A 510 -18.04 -20.26 7.64
C HIS A 510 -19.44 -19.77 7.27
N GLN A 511 -20.28 -19.49 8.27
CA GLN A 511 -21.67 -19.06 8.04
C GLN A 511 -21.75 -17.75 7.24
N ASN A 512 -20.86 -16.78 7.51
CA ASN A 512 -20.85 -15.50 6.82
C ASN A 512 -20.41 -15.64 5.36
N LEU A 513 -19.39 -16.45 5.07
CA LEU A 513 -18.93 -16.71 3.69
C LEU A 513 -19.98 -17.47 2.88
N VAL A 514 -20.62 -18.48 3.46
CA VAL A 514 -21.72 -19.22 2.81
C VAL A 514 -22.89 -18.29 2.51
N ARG A 515 -23.32 -17.48 3.48
CA ARG A 515 -24.39 -16.48 3.28
C ARG A 515 -24.02 -15.48 2.18
N ALA A 516 -22.78 -15.00 2.15
CA ALA A 516 -22.32 -14.07 1.12
C ALA A 516 -22.30 -14.72 -0.27
N ALA A 517 -21.90 -15.99 -0.38
CA ALA A 517 -21.95 -16.74 -1.64
C ALA A 517 -23.39 -16.91 -2.14
N GLU A 518 -24.31 -17.29 -1.26
CA GLU A 518 -25.74 -17.46 -1.59
C GLU A 518 -26.38 -16.15 -2.04
N GLN A 519 -26.04 -15.02 -1.39
CA GLN A 519 -26.48 -13.69 -1.80
C GLN A 519 -25.95 -13.28 -3.18
N LEU A 520 -24.78 -13.79 -3.57
CA LEU A 520 -24.18 -13.58 -4.89
C LEU A 520 -24.63 -14.63 -5.92
N GLY A 521 -25.57 -15.52 -5.57
CA GLY A 521 -26.14 -16.51 -6.48
C GLY A 521 -25.28 -17.76 -6.69
N VAL A 522 -24.43 -18.12 -5.73
CA VAL A 522 -23.66 -19.37 -5.71
C VAL A 522 -24.16 -20.24 -4.55
N ALA A 523 -24.48 -21.51 -4.82
CA ALA A 523 -24.93 -22.44 -3.79
C ALA A 523 -23.85 -22.65 -2.71
N GLY A 524 -24.25 -22.64 -1.44
CA GLY A 524 -23.32 -22.72 -0.31
C GLY A 524 -22.47 -23.99 -0.28
N ASP A 525 -22.96 -25.09 -0.83
CA ASP A 525 -22.25 -26.37 -0.95
C ASP A 525 -21.09 -26.36 -1.96
N ARG A 526 -20.98 -25.32 -2.79
CA ARG A 526 -19.81 -25.09 -3.65
C ARG A 526 -18.63 -24.46 -2.92
N LEU A 527 -18.81 -24.01 -1.69
CA LEU A 527 -17.73 -23.60 -0.79
C LEU A 527 -17.41 -24.75 0.15
N ILE A 528 -16.20 -25.28 0.03
CA ILE A 528 -15.70 -26.39 0.84
C ILE A 528 -14.64 -25.84 1.80
N PHE A 529 -14.67 -26.26 3.06
CA PHE A 529 -13.76 -25.75 4.08
C PHE A 529 -12.76 -26.84 4.51
N ALA A 530 -11.48 -26.58 4.28
CA ALA A 530 -10.37 -27.47 4.57
C ALA A 530 -9.95 -27.32 6.04
N PRO A 531 -9.91 -28.39 6.85
CA PRO A 531 -9.47 -28.30 8.24
C PRO A 531 -7.98 -27.92 8.33
N ARG A 532 -7.51 -27.48 9.50
CA ARG A 532 -6.07 -27.30 9.73
C ARG A 532 -5.40 -28.67 9.87
N LEU A 533 -4.28 -28.86 9.16
CA LEU A 533 -3.50 -30.10 9.18
C LEU A 533 -2.05 -29.82 9.54
N PRO A 534 -1.30 -30.82 10.05
CA PRO A 534 0.15 -30.75 10.15
C PRO A 534 0.78 -30.39 8.79
N LYS A 535 1.92 -29.69 8.80
CA LYS A 535 2.55 -29.14 7.59
C LYS A 535 2.74 -30.18 6.48
N ALA A 536 3.16 -31.40 6.81
CA ALA A 536 3.37 -32.48 5.84
C ALA A 536 2.07 -32.86 5.10
N GLU A 537 1.00 -33.12 5.85
CA GLU A 537 -0.33 -33.41 5.33
C GLU A 537 -0.92 -32.21 4.59
N HIS A 538 -0.65 -30.99 5.06
CA HIS A 538 -1.04 -29.76 4.38
C HIS A 538 -0.42 -29.67 2.99
N LEU A 539 0.89 -29.96 2.84
CA LEU A 539 1.53 -30.00 1.53
C LEU A 539 1.00 -31.17 0.68
N ASP A 540 0.75 -32.33 1.29
CA ASP A 540 0.25 -33.52 0.59
C ASP A 540 -1.17 -33.35 0.01
N ARG A 541 -2.02 -32.52 0.64
CA ARG A 541 -3.37 -32.25 0.12
C ARG A 541 -3.42 -31.23 -1.03
N HIS A 542 -2.42 -30.36 -1.17
CA HIS A 542 -2.44 -29.29 -2.17
C HIS A 542 -2.66 -29.81 -3.61
N PRO A 543 -2.03 -30.92 -4.05
CA PRO A 543 -2.27 -31.47 -5.38
C PRO A 543 -3.74 -31.79 -5.71
N CYS A 544 -4.63 -31.94 -4.71
CA CYS A 544 -6.07 -32.09 -4.93
C CYS A 544 -6.72 -30.85 -5.54
N ALA A 545 -6.11 -29.67 -5.37
CA ALA A 545 -6.53 -28.42 -6.01
C ALA A 545 -5.96 -28.28 -7.43
N ASP A 546 -6.75 -27.65 -8.30
CA ASP A 546 -6.39 -27.34 -9.69
C ASP A 546 -5.65 -26.01 -9.79
N LEU A 547 -6.20 -24.96 -9.16
CA LEU A 547 -5.71 -23.59 -9.27
C LEU A 547 -5.87 -22.87 -7.93
N PHE A 548 -4.84 -22.14 -7.50
CA PHE A 548 -4.91 -21.28 -6.34
C PHE A 548 -5.37 -19.88 -6.76
N LEU A 549 -6.47 -19.42 -6.16
CA LEU A 549 -7.02 -18.08 -6.33
C LEU A 549 -6.49 -17.18 -5.21
N ASP A 550 -5.61 -16.24 -5.54
CA ASP A 550 -5.04 -15.36 -4.54
C ASP A 550 -5.91 -14.14 -4.19
N THR A 551 -5.67 -13.57 -3.02
CA THR A 551 -6.33 -12.38 -2.48
C THR A 551 -5.63 -11.07 -2.91
N ARG A 552 -6.33 -9.93 -2.84
CA ARG A 552 -5.89 -8.67 -3.46
C ARG A 552 -5.00 -7.78 -2.58
N TYR A 553 -5.51 -7.30 -1.43
CA TYR A 553 -4.79 -6.30 -0.61
C TYR A 553 -3.65 -6.93 0.20
N TYR A 554 -3.87 -8.16 0.63
CA TYR A 554 -2.86 -8.97 1.29
C TYR A 554 -2.83 -10.32 0.57
N THR A 555 -1.86 -10.49 -0.32
CA THR A 555 -1.65 -11.71 -1.13
C THR A 555 -1.17 -12.91 -0.30
N ALA A 556 -1.16 -14.08 -0.92
CA ALA A 556 -0.55 -15.28 -0.39
C ALA A 556 0.96 -15.09 -0.22
N HIS A 557 1.47 -15.45 0.96
CA HIS A 557 2.90 -15.36 1.26
C HIS A 557 3.42 -16.79 1.38
N THR A 558 3.57 -17.32 2.59
CA THR A 558 3.92 -18.74 2.81
C THR A 558 2.90 -19.69 2.17
N THR A 559 1.62 -19.35 2.19
CA THR A 559 0.57 -20.14 1.51
C THR A 559 0.76 -20.20 0.00
N GLY A 560 1.30 -19.13 -0.59
CA GLY A 560 1.58 -19.07 -2.02
C GLY A 560 2.81 -19.91 -2.38
N SER A 561 3.88 -19.81 -1.58
CA SER A 561 5.06 -20.64 -1.79
C SER A 561 4.80 -22.12 -1.49
N ASP A 562 3.91 -22.45 -0.54
CA ASP A 562 3.43 -23.83 -0.31
C ASP A 562 2.68 -24.39 -1.52
N ALA A 563 1.78 -23.61 -2.12
CA ALA A 563 1.04 -24.02 -3.31
C ALA A 563 1.99 -24.28 -4.49
N LEU A 564 2.92 -23.35 -4.75
CA LEU A 564 3.93 -23.49 -5.80
C LEU A 564 4.87 -24.67 -5.52
N TRP A 565 5.27 -24.88 -4.26
CA TRP A 565 6.09 -26.03 -3.85
C TRP A 565 5.37 -27.34 -4.11
N ALA A 566 4.07 -27.41 -3.84
CA ALA A 566 3.25 -28.59 -4.10
C ALA A 566 2.89 -28.78 -5.59
N GLY A 567 3.27 -27.83 -6.45
CA GLY A 567 3.02 -27.88 -7.89
C GLY A 567 1.63 -27.41 -8.29
N VAL A 568 0.96 -26.61 -7.45
CA VAL A 568 -0.33 -25.98 -7.77
C VAL A 568 -0.07 -24.57 -8.31
N PRO A 569 -0.49 -24.25 -9.55
CA PRO A 569 -0.36 -22.90 -10.07
C PRO A 569 -1.22 -21.92 -9.27
N LEU A 570 -0.73 -20.69 -9.12
CA LEU A 570 -1.38 -19.60 -8.40
C LEU A 570 -1.56 -18.42 -9.35
N ILE A 571 -2.72 -17.76 -9.32
CA ILE A 571 -2.93 -16.47 -9.99
C ILE A 571 -3.05 -15.36 -8.96
N THR A 572 -2.54 -14.17 -9.30
CA THR A 572 -2.55 -13.01 -8.41
C THR A 572 -2.77 -11.72 -9.19
N ILE A 573 -3.17 -10.66 -8.48
CA ILE A 573 -3.21 -9.29 -8.99
C ILE A 573 -2.42 -8.37 -8.05
N PRO A 574 -1.27 -7.82 -8.49
CA PRO A 574 -0.45 -6.98 -7.63
C PRO A 574 -1.10 -5.61 -7.44
N GLY A 575 -1.12 -5.13 -6.20
CA GLY A 575 -1.48 -3.75 -5.87
C GLY A 575 -0.25 -2.84 -5.79
N GLU A 576 -0.37 -1.74 -5.05
CA GLU A 576 0.71 -0.75 -4.82
C GLU A 576 1.42 -0.91 -3.46
N THR A 577 1.01 -1.88 -2.64
CA THR A 577 1.56 -2.10 -1.29
C THR A 577 2.46 -3.32 -1.25
N PHE A 578 3.36 -3.41 -0.28
CA PHE A 578 4.22 -4.60 -0.12
C PHE A 578 3.38 -5.88 -0.01
N ALA A 579 2.41 -5.90 0.90
CA ALA A 579 1.56 -7.08 1.16
C ALA A 579 0.74 -7.53 -0.05
N SER A 580 0.40 -6.63 -0.98
CA SER A 580 -0.35 -6.94 -2.20
C SER A 580 0.53 -7.42 -3.37
N ARG A 581 1.85 -7.50 -3.20
CA ARG A 581 2.78 -7.81 -4.31
C ARG A 581 3.64 -9.05 -4.10
N VAL A 582 3.57 -9.68 -2.92
CA VAL A 582 4.40 -10.86 -2.59
C VAL A 582 4.17 -11.99 -3.59
N SER A 583 2.92 -12.41 -3.85
CA SER A 583 2.64 -13.48 -4.82
C SER A 583 3.19 -13.21 -6.22
N ALA A 584 3.19 -11.94 -6.67
CA ALA A 584 3.78 -11.58 -7.96
C ALA A 584 5.30 -11.81 -7.95
N SER A 585 5.98 -11.51 -6.84
CA SER A 585 7.40 -11.85 -6.66
C SER A 585 7.63 -13.36 -6.66
N LEU A 586 6.78 -14.13 -5.96
CA LEU A 586 6.86 -15.61 -5.98
C LEU A 586 6.75 -16.15 -7.40
N LEU A 587 5.77 -15.67 -8.18
CA LEU A 587 5.54 -16.09 -9.56
C LEU A 587 6.70 -15.73 -10.50
N ASN A 588 7.29 -14.54 -10.35
CA ASN A 588 8.49 -14.18 -11.09
C ASN A 588 9.68 -15.10 -10.74
N ALA A 589 9.83 -15.45 -9.47
CA ALA A 589 10.90 -16.33 -8.99
C ALA A 589 10.74 -17.81 -9.38
N VAL A 590 9.54 -18.22 -9.82
CA VAL A 590 9.31 -19.52 -10.47
C VAL A 590 9.18 -19.42 -12.00
N HIS A 591 9.48 -18.25 -12.58
CA HIS A 591 9.41 -17.96 -14.01
C HIS A 591 8.01 -18.14 -14.64
N LEU A 592 6.95 -17.76 -13.91
CA LEU A 592 5.56 -17.77 -14.39
C LEU A 592 4.89 -16.37 -14.32
N PRO A 593 5.49 -15.31 -14.91
CA PRO A 593 4.91 -13.97 -14.88
C PRO A 593 3.59 -13.84 -15.65
N GLU A 594 3.22 -14.82 -16.49
CA GLU A 594 1.90 -14.92 -17.12
C GLU A 594 0.76 -15.15 -16.13
N LEU A 595 1.05 -15.60 -14.91
CA LEU A 595 0.03 -15.80 -13.86
C LEU A 595 -0.23 -14.55 -13.01
N VAL A 596 0.39 -13.43 -13.37
CA VAL A 596 0.21 -12.12 -12.74
C VAL A 596 -0.75 -11.29 -13.60
N ALA A 597 -1.99 -11.13 -13.12
CA ALA A 597 -3.01 -10.31 -13.77
C ALA A 597 -2.79 -8.81 -13.56
N THR A 598 -3.24 -7.99 -14.50
CA THR A 598 -3.11 -6.51 -14.44
C THR A 598 -4.38 -5.80 -13.97
N THR A 599 -5.55 -6.42 -14.15
CA THR A 599 -6.86 -5.91 -13.73
C THR A 599 -7.69 -7.05 -13.10
N LEU A 600 -8.77 -6.71 -12.39
CA LEU A 600 -9.64 -7.74 -11.81
C LEU A 600 -10.36 -8.55 -12.91
N GLU A 601 -10.63 -7.90 -14.04
CA GLU A 601 -11.14 -8.52 -15.25
C GLU A 601 -10.13 -9.53 -15.80
N ASP A 602 -8.85 -9.16 -15.92
CA ASP A 602 -7.79 -10.08 -16.35
C ASP A 602 -7.64 -11.26 -15.40
N TYR A 603 -7.73 -11.02 -14.08
CA TYR A 603 -7.67 -12.07 -13.06
C TYR A 603 -8.81 -13.07 -13.24
N GLU A 604 -10.03 -12.57 -13.44
CA GLU A 604 -11.21 -13.41 -13.68
C GLU A 604 -11.09 -14.21 -14.97
N HIS A 605 -10.73 -13.56 -16.08
CA HIS A 605 -10.53 -14.21 -17.36
C HIS A 605 -9.46 -15.29 -17.28
N LEU A 606 -8.34 -15.01 -16.61
CA LEU A 606 -7.25 -15.97 -16.43
C LEU A 606 -7.69 -17.18 -15.59
N ALA A 607 -8.46 -16.95 -14.53
CA ALA A 607 -9.00 -18.04 -13.70
C ALA A 607 -9.92 -18.97 -14.52
N ILE A 608 -10.83 -18.40 -15.29
CA ILE A 608 -11.77 -19.14 -16.15
C ILE A 608 -11.02 -19.86 -17.27
N HIS A 609 -10.05 -19.19 -17.88
CA HIS A 609 -9.20 -19.77 -18.93
C HIS A 609 -8.47 -21.01 -18.41
N LEU A 610 -7.75 -20.91 -17.30
CA LEU A 610 -7.00 -22.03 -16.71
C LEU A 610 -7.92 -23.14 -16.18
N ALA A 611 -9.14 -22.82 -15.77
CA ALA A 611 -10.13 -23.82 -15.38
C ALA A 611 -10.62 -24.64 -16.59
N THR A 612 -10.83 -23.99 -17.73
CA THR A 612 -11.36 -24.58 -18.96
C THR A 612 -10.30 -25.17 -19.89
N HIS A 613 -9.02 -24.90 -19.67
CA HIS A 613 -7.89 -25.42 -20.46
C HIS A 613 -6.98 -26.33 -19.61
N PRO A 614 -7.37 -27.61 -19.39
CA PRO A 614 -6.64 -28.54 -18.53
C PRO A 614 -5.22 -28.83 -19.02
N GLU A 615 -5.00 -28.82 -20.34
CA GLU A 615 -3.67 -29.03 -20.97
C GLU A 615 -2.65 -27.99 -20.48
N GLU A 616 -3.05 -26.72 -20.47
CA GLU A 616 -2.21 -25.61 -20.06
C GLU A 616 -1.98 -25.63 -18.54
N ARG A 617 -3.03 -25.90 -17.77
CA ARG A 617 -2.92 -26.11 -16.33
C ARG A 617 -1.94 -27.22 -16.00
N GLN A 618 -2.00 -28.34 -16.73
CA GLN A 618 -1.08 -29.46 -16.56
C GLN A 618 0.37 -29.08 -16.92
N ARG A 619 0.59 -28.29 -17.97
CA ARG A 619 1.91 -27.75 -18.33
C ARG A 619 2.51 -26.91 -17.19
N LEU A 620 1.71 -26.04 -16.58
CA LEU A 620 2.14 -25.21 -15.44
C LEU A 620 2.50 -26.06 -14.22
N ARG A 621 1.68 -27.07 -13.91
CA ARG A 621 1.95 -28.02 -12.82
C ARG A 621 3.26 -28.78 -13.08
N GLN A 622 3.44 -29.29 -14.29
CA GLN A 622 4.66 -30.01 -14.67
C GLN A 622 5.91 -29.13 -14.55
N HIS A 623 5.86 -27.88 -15.01
CA HIS A 623 6.95 -26.91 -14.86
C HIS A 623 7.37 -26.75 -13.39
N LEU A 624 6.40 -26.52 -12.50
CA LEU A 624 6.67 -26.40 -11.06
C LEU A 624 7.24 -27.71 -10.50
N GLN A 625 6.66 -28.85 -10.88
CA GLN A 625 7.04 -30.12 -10.32
C GLN A 625 8.46 -30.56 -10.71
N GLU A 626 8.84 -30.39 -11.97
CA GLU A 626 10.13 -30.80 -12.53
C GLU A 626 11.27 -29.84 -12.14
N ASN A 627 10.97 -28.56 -11.95
CA ASN A 627 12.00 -27.54 -11.78
C ASN A 627 12.13 -26.99 -10.35
N ARG A 628 11.21 -27.28 -9.40
CA ARG A 628 11.19 -26.62 -8.07
C ARG A 628 12.54 -26.53 -7.35
N LEU A 629 13.38 -27.57 -7.40
CA LEU A 629 14.69 -27.58 -6.73
C LEU A 629 15.76 -26.71 -7.43
N ARG A 630 15.48 -26.22 -8.64
CA ARG A 630 16.35 -25.35 -9.46
C ARG A 630 15.73 -23.98 -9.71
N LEU A 631 14.50 -23.75 -9.28
CA LEU A 631 13.83 -22.46 -9.43
C LEU A 631 14.34 -21.52 -8.33
N PRO A 632 14.66 -20.25 -8.66
CA PRO A 632 15.19 -19.28 -7.70
C PRO A 632 14.39 -19.19 -6.38
N LEU A 633 13.07 -19.36 -6.43
CA LEU A 633 12.21 -19.30 -5.24
C LEU A 633 12.59 -20.30 -4.14
N PHE A 634 13.08 -21.49 -4.50
CA PHE A 634 13.39 -22.57 -3.55
C PHE A 634 14.87 -22.94 -3.52
N GLU A 635 15.77 -22.09 -4.02
CA GLU A 635 17.22 -22.30 -3.87
C GLU A 635 17.73 -21.69 -2.55
N SER A 636 17.44 -22.32 -1.40
CA SER A 636 17.77 -21.76 -0.07
C SER A 636 19.22 -21.32 0.07
N ASP A 637 20.18 -22.17 -0.35
CA ASP A 637 21.62 -21.91 -0.29
C ASP A 637 22.00 -20.61 -1.02
N ARG A 638 21.43 -20.40 -2.21
CA ARG A 638 21.65 -19.18 -3.01
C ARG A 638 21.07 -17.96 -2.31
N THR A 639 19.84 -18.05 -1.82
CA THR A 639 19.17 -16.93 -1.13
C THR A 639 19.92 -16.53 0.15
N VAL A 640 20.42 -17.50 0.93
CA VAL A 640 21.22 -17.18 2.13
C VAL A 640 22.52 -16.46 1.78
N ARG A 641 23.23 -16.87 0.72
CA ARG A 641 24.43 -16.16 0.25
C ARG A 641 24.13 -14.73 -0.23
N GLN A 642 22.96 -14.50 -0.82
CA GLN A 642 22.50 -13.15 -1.20
C GLN A 642 22.18 -12.29 0.03
N ILE A 643 21.53 -12.85 1.05
CA ILE A 643 21.26 -12.18 2.33
C ILE A 643 22.57 -11.81 3.03
N GLU A 644 23.56 -12.69 3.04
CA GLU A 644 24.89 -12.42 3.60
C GLU A 644 25.61 -11.29 2.86
N ALA A 645 25.58 -11.30 1.53
CA ALA A 645 26.14 -10.22 0.73
C ALA A 645 25.47 -8.87 1.05
N ALA A 646 24.15 -8.87 1.28
CA ALA A 646 23.42 -7.69 1.72
C ALA A 646 23.92 -7.20 3.10
N TYR A 647 24.05 -8.08 4.09
CA TYR A 647 24.58 -7.70 5.41
C TYR A 647 26.02 -7.18 5.37
N GLN A 648 26.88 -7.76 4.51
CA GLN A 648 28.24 -7.26 4.31
C GLN A 648 28.25 -5.86 3.72
N GLN A 649 27.38 -5.60 2.73
CA GLN A 649 27.26 -4.27 2.14
C GLN A 649 26.78 -3.25 3.17
N ILE A 650 25.72 -3.58 3.91
CA ILE A 650 25.15 -2.76 4.99
C ILE A 650 26.25 -2.42 6.02
N TRP A 651 27.06 -3.41 6.42
CA TRP A 651 28.16 -3.18 7.35
C TRP A 651 29.26 -2.28 6.79
N LYS A 652 29.57 -2.40 5.48
CA LYS A 652 30.66 -1.68 4.81
C LYS A 652 30.33 -0.21 4.53
N GLN A 653 29.19 0.10 3.91
CA GLN A 653 28.86 1.45 3.40
C GLN A 653 28.99 2.52 4.48
N GLU A 654 28.46 2.21 5.64
CA GLU A 654 28.37 3.11 6.77
C GLU A 654 29.66 3.26 7.59
N SER A 655 30.67 2.41 7.36
CA SER A 655 32.01 2.60 7.93
C SER A 655 32.78 3.75 7.23
N THR A 656 32.33 4.16 6.05
CA THR A 656 32.97 5.15 5.16
C THR A 656 32.30 6.53 5.16
N GLU A 657 31.01 6.65 5.50
CA GLU A 657 30.23 7.89 5.35
C GLU A 657 30.49 8.97 6.42
N LYS A 658 31.30 8.71 7.46
CA LYS A 658 31.74 9.77 8.40
C LYS A 658 32.82 10.73 7.84
N GLN A 659 33.11 10.70 6.53
CA GLN A 659 34.05 11.62 5.86
C GLN A 659 33.47 12.43 4.69
N GLY A 660 32.18 12.38 4.38
CA GLY A 660 31.61 13.19 3.30
C GLY A 660 30.10 13.35 3.43
N GLU A 661 29.61 14.56 3.18
CA GLU A 661 28.21 14.97 3.31
C GLU A 661 27.21 14.10 2.53
N ALA A 662 26.00 14.05 3.08
CA ALA A 662 24.88 13.19 2.70
C ALA A 662 24.45 13.35 1.22
N THR A 663 24.29 12.23 0.52
CA THR A 663 23.50 12.15 -0.72
C THR A 663 22.77 10.81 -0.80
N THR A 664 21.44 10.87 -0.77
CA THR A 664 20.52 9.72 -0.86
C THR A 664 20.51 9.16 -2.29
N VAL A 665 21.05 7.95 -2.49
CA VAL A 665 20.92 7.22 -3.77
C VAL A 665 20.74 5.72 -3.48
N ALA A 666 19.66 5.12 -3.97
CA ALA A 666 19.46 3.67 -3.99
C ALA A 666 20.55 3.00 -4.87
N ARG A 667 21.31 2.04 -4.33
CA ARG A 667 22.46 1.43 -5.04
C ARG A 667 22.57 -0.08 -4.87
N SER A 668 22.56 -0.76 -6.01
CA SER A 668 22.67 -2.22 -6.23
C SER A 668 24.08 -2.78 -6.02
N ILE A 669 24.18 -4.08 -5.69
CA ILE A 669 25.41 -4.84 -5.38
C ILE A 669 25.86 -5.63 -6.62
N HIS A 670 27.07 -5.40 -7.16
CA HIS A 670 28.01 -6.41 -7.73
C HIS A 670 29.28 -5.75 -8.35
N PRO A 671 30.42 -6.48 -8.49
CA PRO A 671 31.67 -5.99 -9.08
C PRO A 671 31.68 -6.08 -10.62
N SER A 672 32.17 -5.03 -11.28
CA SER A 672 32.07 -4.81 -12.73
C SER A 672 32.95 -5.72 -13.61
N PRO A 673 32.40 -6.36 -14.67
CA PRO A 673 33.12 -6.66 -15.91
C PRO A 673 33.36 -5.36 -16.72
N PRO A 674 34.23 -5.35 -17.75
CA PRO A 674 34.55 -4.11 -18.49
C PRO A 674 33.27 -3.49 -19.08
N PRO A 675 33.22 -2.15 -19.17
CA PRO A 675 31.96 -1.42 -19.26
C PRO A 675 31.14 -1.91 -20.46
N PRO A 676 29.98 -2.55 -20.24
CA PRO A 676 28.95 -2.58 -21.25
C PRO A 676 28.43 -1.15 -21.37
N GLN A 677 28.22 -0.68 -22.60
CA GLN A 677 27.63 0.63 -22.87
C GLN A 677 26.35 0.81 -22.05
N PRO A 678 26.09 2.02 -21.52
CA PRO A 678 25.07 2.27 -20.51
C PRO A 678 23.71 1.83 -21.03
N THR A 679 23.13 0.82 -20.38
CA THR A 679 21.73 0.43 -20.55
C THR A 679 20.95 1.03 -19.39
N SER A 680 19.93 1.83 -19.74
CA SER A 680 19.06 2.61 -18.88
C SER A 680 18.15 1.73 -18.02
N SER A 681 17.84 2.21 -16.81
CA SER A 681 16.86 1.61 -15.89
C SER A 681 15.44 1.58 -16.49
N PRO A 682 14.62 0.54 -16.25
CA PRO A 682 13.31 0.39 -16.91
C PRO A 682 12.26 1.48 -16.58
N ASP A 683 12.40 2.20 -15.45
CA ASP A 683 11.48 3.29 -15.05
C ASP A 683 12.05 4.71 -15.22
N ALA A 684 13.19 4.84 -15.90
CA ALA A 684 13.56 6.13 -16.48
C ALA A 684 12.74 6.29 -17.76
N PHE A 685 11.81 7.24 -17.80
CA PHE A 685 11.21 7.65 -19.06
C PHE A 685 12.30 8.38 -19.88
N SER A 686 12.97 7.66 -20.78
CA SER A 686 14.07 8.20 -21.58
C SER A 686 13.71 8.15 -23.05
N CYS A 687 14.16 9.15 -23.78
CA CYS A 687 14.01 9.20 -25.22
C CYS A 687 15.31 9.66 -25.88
N HIS A 688 15.46 9.26 -27.14
CA HIS A 688 16.55 9.66 -28.01
C HIS A 688 15.98 10.27 -29.29
N ALA A 689 16.37 11.50 -29.60
CA ALA A 689 16.01 12.17 -30.84
C ALA A 689 17.15 12.09 -31.85
N SER A 690 16.84 11.75 -33.10
CA SER A 690 17.82 11.84 -34.19
C SER A 690 18.10 13.30 -34.56
N ASP A 691 19.26 13.56 -35.20
CA ASP A 691 19.63 14.90 -35.67
C ASP A 691 18.57 15.51 -36.61
N GLY A 692 17.96 14.67 -37.45
CA GLY A 692 16.87 15.06 -38.33
C GLY A 692 15.59 15.45 -37.56
N PHE A 693 15.27 14.74 -36.47
CA PHE A 693 14.16 15.11 -35.60
C PHE A 693 14.42 16.44 -34.90
N HIS A 694 15.62 16.61 -34.35
CA HIS A 694 16.04 17.84 -33.70
C HIS A 694 15.98 19.04 -34.66
N SER A 695 16.54 18.88 -35.86
CA SER A 695 16.57 19.91 -36.89
C SER A 695 15.17 20.29 -37.36
N TRP A 696 14.30 19.31 -37.56
CA TRP A 696 12.92 19.54 -37.97
C TRP A 696 12.13 20.24 -36.88
N LEU A 697 12.18 19.76 -35.62
CA LEU A 697 11.40 20.37 -34.53
C LEU A 697 11.81 21.83 -34.30
N ALA A 698 13.11 22.12 -34.32
CA ALA A 698 13.64 23.48 -34.20
C ALA A 698 13.17 24.44 -35.31
N GLN A 699 12.84 23.92 -36.50
CA GLN A 699 12.38 24.72 -37.66
C GLN A 699 10.86 24.69 -37.85
N SER A 700 10.17 23.71 -37.25
CA SER A 700 8.73 23.47 -37.42
C SER A 700 7.86 24.61 -36.87
N GLY A 701 8.40 25.42 -35.95
CA GLY A 701 7.67 26.50 -35.30
C GLY A 701 6.57 26.01 -34.34
N GLY A 702 6.65 24.78 -33.85
CA GLY A 702 5.65 24.21 -32.94
C GLY A 702 6.21 23.12 -32.02
N SER A 703 5.30 22.36 -31.40
CA SER A 703 5.59 21.30 -30.44
C SER A 703 4.67 20.11 -30.64
N ILE A 704 5.06 18.96 -30.10
CA ILE A 704 4.35 17.69 -30.29
C ILE A 704 3.68 17.28 -28.97
N VAL A 705 2.45 16.79 -29.06
CA VAL A 705 1.70 16.19 -27.94
C VAL A 705 1.46 14.73 -28.26
N ILE A 706 1.76 13.85 -27.31
CA ILE A 706 1.65 12.40 -27.47
C ILE A 706 0.85 11.85 -26.30
N SER A 707 -0.16 11.03 -26.57
CA SER A 707 -0.83 10.22 -25.55
C SER A 707 -0.24 8.82 -25.55
N THR A 708 -0.11 8.23 -24.35
CA THR A 708 0.46 6.89 -24.15
C THR A 708 -0.56 5.99 -23.49
N TYR A 709 -0.61 4.73 -23.92
CA TYR A 709 -1.63 3.81 -23.42
C TYR A 709 -1.28 3.28 -22.03
N GLN A 710 -0.31 2.38 -21.95
CA GLN A 710 0.08 1.71 -20.70
C GLN A 710 0.78 2.64 -19.71
N ALA A 711 1.57 3.60 -20.20
CA ALA A 711 2.34 4.49 -19.33
C ALA A 711 1.44 5.53 -18.62
N GLY A 712 0.19 5.73 -19.08
CA GLY A 712 -0.73 6.69 -18.47
C GLY A 712 -0.23 8.13 -18.54
N LYS A 713 0.56 8.47 -19.57
CA LYS A 713 1.14 9.81 -19.75
C LYS A 713 0.60 10.51 -20.98
N VAL A 714 0.46 11.83 -20.88
CA VAL A 714 0.58 12.76 -22.00
C VAL A 714 1.99 13.35 -21.98
N VAL A 715 2.69 13.24 -23.10
CA VAL A 715 4.06 13.73 -23.31
C VAL A 715 3.99 14.99 -24.16
N LEU A 716 4.56 16.08 -23.67
CA LEU A 716 4.77 17.31 -24.42
C LEU A 716 6.23 17.38 -24.85
N VAL A 717 6.48 17.46 -26.15
CA VAL A 717 7.82 17.57 -26.72
C VAL A 717 7.96 18.95 -27.36
N GLY A 718 8.73 19.82 -26.71
CA GLY A 718 9.00 21.18 -27.15
C GLY A 718 10.45 21.42 -27.53
N PHE A 719 10.77 22.66 -27.89
CA PHE A 719 12.13 23.12 -28.17
C PHE A 719 12.38 24.43 -27.44
N ASP A 720 13.43 24.51 -26.62
CA ASP A 720 13.67 25.69 -25.78
C ASP A 720 14.47 26.81 -26.46
N GLY A 721 14.96 26.54 -27.68
CA GLY A 721 15.90 27.40 -28.42
C GLY A 721 17.31 26.78 -28.52
N GLN A 722 17.63 25.80 -27.67
CA GLN A 722 18.90 25.08 -27.68
C GLN A 722 18.72 23.57 -27.83
N GLN A 723 17.73 23.00 -27.14
CA GLN A 723 17.51 21.57 -27.07
C GLN A 723 16.02 21.20 -27.04
N ILE A 724 15.75 19.93 -27.31
CA ILE A 724 14.42 19.35 -27.12
C ILE A 724 14.10 19.26 -25.63
N THR A 725 12.88 19.64 -25.28
CA THR A 725 12.33 19.50 -23.92
C THR A 725 11.21 18.47 -23.92
N VAL A 726 11.15 17.65 -22.87
CA VAL A 726 10.11 16.61 -22.72
C VAL A 726 9.45 16.76 -21.37
N LEU A 727 8.13 16.94 -21.35
CA LEU A 727 7.33 17.06 -20.12
C LEU A 727 6.29 15.95 -20.07
N LEU A 728 6.17 15.30 -18.92
CA LEU A 728 5.27 14.17 -18.72
C LEU A 728 4.13 14.56 -17.79
N ARG A 729 2.89 14.28 -18.19
CA ARG A 729 1.67 14.57 -17.41
C ARG A 729 0.87 13.29 -17.23
N GLN A 730 0.51 12.96 -16.00
CA GLN A 730 -0.22 11.75 -15.68
C GLN A 730 -1.72 11.93 -15.96
N PHE A 731 -2.30 10.95 -16.67
CA PHE A 731 -3.74 10.83 -16.89
C PHE A 731 -4.15 9.35 -16.82
N THR A 732 -5.42 9.10 -16.50
CA THR A 732 -5.96 7.73 -16.48
C THR A 732 -6.27 7.28 -17.91
N LYS A 733 -5.42 6.41 -18.48
CA LYS A 733 -5.57 5.84 -19.83
C LYS A 733 -5.84 6.91 -20.91
N PRO A 734 -4.90 7.85 -21.16
CA PRO A 734 -5.09 8.87 -22.18
C PRO A 734 -5.09 8.22 -23.58
N MET A 735 -6.09 8.54 -24.39
CA MET A 735 -6.37 7.93 -25.70
C MET A 735 -6.33 8.99 -26.82
N GLY A 736 -7.38 9.11 -27.63
CA GLY A 736 -7.43 10.06 -28.75
C GLY A 736 -7.37 11.52 -28.29
N MET A 737 -6.82 12.38 -29.17
CA MET A 737 -6.73 13.82 -28.96
C MET A 737 -7.26 14.60 -30.17
N ALA A 738 -7.73 15.83 -29.97
CA ALA A 738 -8.03 16.74 -31.08
C ALA A 738 -7.61 18.18 -30.76
N MET A 739 -7.18 18.91 -31.78
CA MET A 739 -6.65 20.27 -31.67
C MET A 739 -7.51 21.23 -32.51
N GLN A 740 -7.81 22.42 -31.99
CA GLN A 740 -8.44 23.50 -32.75
C GLN A 740 -8.04 24.87 -32.19
N GLY A 741 -7.22 25.59 -32.94
CA GLY A 741 -6.69 26.89 -32.52
C GLY A 741 -5.96 26.79 -31.18
N ASN A 742 -6.38 27.61 -30.20
CA ASN A 742 -5.78 27.63 -28.85
C ASN A 742 -6.36 26.59 -27.89
N ARG A 743 -7.17 25.64 -28.37
CA ARG A 743 -7.84 24.62 -27.56
C ARG A 743 -7.46 23.24 -28.04
N TRP A 744 -7.49 22.31 -27.09
CA TRP A 744 -7.39 20.91 -27.42
C TRP A 744 -8.16 20.05 -26.44
N VAL A 745 -8.47 18.84 -26.85
CA VAL A 745 -9.22 17.86 -26.06
C VAL A 745 -8.45 16.55 -25.96
N LEU A 746 -8.63 15.89 -24.82
CA LEU A 746 -8.07 14.58 -24.51
C LEU A 746 -9.19 13.66 -24.07
N ALA A 747 -9.33 12.51 -24.72
CA ALA A 747 -10.11 11.40 -24.18
C ALA A 747 -9.26 10.62 -23.16
N THR A 748 -9.88 10.30 -22.03
CA THR A 748 -9.34 9.43 -20.98
C THR A 748 -10.30 8.25 -20.76
N GLN A 749 -10.03 7.38 -19.79
CA GLN A 749 -10.92 6.24 -19.53
C GLN A 749 -12.37 6.65 -19.24
N TYR A 750 -12.60 7.75 -18.52
CA TYR A 750 -13.94 8.13 -18.04
C TYR A 750 -14.37 9.54 -18.44
N GLU A 751 -13.46 10.34 -18.99
CA GLU A 751 -13.67 11.76 -19.24
C GLU A 751 -13.15 12.18 -20.61
N VAL A 752 -13.82 13.17 -21.20
CA VAL A 752 -13.27 13.97 -22.31
C VAL A 752 -12.98 15.36 -21.77
N MET A 753 -11.69 15.67 -21.66
CA MET A 753 -11.20 16.90 -21.03
C MET A 753 -10.82 17.92 -22.09
N GLY A 754 -11.35 19.14 -21.99
CA GLY A 754 -11.00 20.27 -22.83
C GLY A 754 -10.05 21.23 -22.14
N PHE A 755 -8.97 21.58 -22.83
CA PHE A 755 -7.94 22.50 -22.38
C PHE A 755 -7.89 23.74 -23.28
N ALA A 756 -7.54 24.89 -22.69
CA ALA A 756 -7.28 26.11 -23.44
C ALA A 756 -5.99 26.79 -22.96
N ASN A 757 -5.24 27.35 -23.90
CA ASN A 757 -4.03 28.11 -23.60
C ASN A 757 -4.36 29.41 -22.84
N ALA A 758 -3.58 29.71 -21.80
CA ALA A 758 -3.58 30.93 -21.03
C ALA A 758 -2.18 31.58 -21.05
N PRO A 759 -1.79 32.25 -22.15
CA PRO A 759 -0.42 32.70 -22.37
C PRO A 759 0.05 33.71 -21.31
N LEU A 760 -0.83 34.58 -20.81
CA LEU A 760 -0.49 35.53 -19.74
C LEU A 760 0.02 34.86 -18.46
N LEU A 761 -0.46 33.65 -18.14
CA LEU A 761 -0.01 32.89 -16.96
C LEU A 761 1.26 32.09 -17.23
N ALA A 762 1.55 31.74 -18.49
CA ALA A 762 2.71 30.95 -18.87
C ALA A 762 4.02 31.64 -18.48
N HIS A 763 4.08 32.96 -18.71
CA HIS A 763 5.23 33.81 -18.37
C HIS A 763 5.57 33.84 -16.88
N GLU A 764 4.56 33.69 -16.02
CA GLU A 764 4.68 33.84 -14.55
C GLU A 764 4.63 32.51 -13.81
N TYR A 765 4.50 31.38 -14.51
CA TYR A 765 4.28 30.09 -13.85
C TYR A 765 5.46 29.64 -12.96
N ILE A 766 6.71 29.90 -13.39
CA ILE A 766 7.92 29.66 -12.60
C ILE A 766 8.67 30.98 -12.46
N GLU A 767 8.61 31.59 -11.27
CA GLU A 767 9.14 32.94 -11.04
C GLU A 767 10.63 33.08 -11.37
N ALA A 768 11.41 32.05 -11.01
CA ALA A 768 12.85 32.00 -11.24
C ALA A 768 13.22 31.81 -12.71
N GLN A 769 12.25 31.46 -13.58
CA GLN A 769 12.45 31.15 -14.99
C GLN A 769 11.30 31.73 -15.81
N ARG A 770 11.13 33.06 -15.72
CA ARG A 770 10.18 33.78 -16.59
C ARG A 770 10.44 33.42 -18.05
N ASP A 771 9.36 33.29 -18.82
CA ASP A 771 9.37 32.94 -20.24
C ASP A 771 9.83 31.51 -20.58
N ARG A 772 10.00 30.63 -19.58
CA ARG A 772 10.28 29.21 -19.81
C ARG A 772 9.22 28.53 -20.68
N TYR A 773 7.97 28.95 -20.57
CA TYR A 773 6.86 28.43 -21.37
C TYR A 773 6.20 29.56 -22.16
N ASP A 774 5.88 29.31 -23.44
CA ASP A 774 5.13 30.24 -24.31
C ASP A 774 3.63 29.91 -24.34
N ALA A 775 3.24 28.76 -23.79
CA ALA A 775 1.85 28.37 -23.58
C ALA A 775 1.65 27.65 -22.25
N LEU A 776 0.50 27.91 -21.62
CA LEU A 776 0.05 27.19 -20.44
C LEU A 776 -1.40 26.74 -20.63
N TYR A 777 -1.59 25.46 -20.88
CA TYR A 777 -2.88 24.84 -21.05
C TYR A 777 -3.53 24.53 -19.70
N LEU A 778 -4.71 25.10 -19.51
CA LEU A 778 -5.54 24.92 -18.32
C LEU A 778 -6.76 24.07 -18.68
N PRO A 779 -7.20 23.16 -17.79
CA PRO A 779 -8.49 22.51 -17.97
C PRO A 779 -9.61 23.56 -17.93
N ARG A 780 -10.57 23.42 -18.84
CA ARG A 780 -11.72 24.34 -19.01
C ARG A 780 -13.07 23.66 -18.87
N VAL A 781 -13.14 22.42 -19.34
CA VAL A 781 -14.35 21.61 -19.31
C VAL A 781 -13.93 20.15 -19.18
N SER A 782 -14.70 19.36 -18.46
CA SER A 782 -14.61 17.91 -18.49
C SER A 782 -16.00 17.33 -18.64
N TYR A 783 -16.17 16.45 -19.63
CA TYR A 783 -17.40 15.70 -19.83
C TYR A 783 -17.18 14.28 -19.31
N TYR A 784 -18.03 13.83 -18.39
CA TYR A 784 -17.99 12.47 -17.87
C TYR A 784 -18.72 11.54 -18.84
N THR A 785 -17.94 10.79 -19.62
CA THR A 785 -18.45 9.92 -20.68
C THR A 785 -18.53 8.46 -20.24
N ASN A 786 -17.84 8.09 -19.16
CA ASN A 786 -17.58 6.70 -18.75
C ASN A 786 -16.72 5.95 -19.79
N ASP A 787 -16.52 4.64 -19.63
CA ASP A 787 -15.62 3.85 -20.47
C ASP A 787 -16.20 3.55 -21.85
N LEU A 788 -16.15 4.56 -22.74
CA LEU A 788 -16.54 4.47 -24.15
C LEU A 788 -15.39 4.00 -25.05
N ASN A 789 -14.17 3.88 -24.53
CA ASN A 789 -12.94 3.64 -25.29
C ASN A 789 -12.83 4.58 -26.52
N ILE A 790 -12.80 5.89 -26.31
CA ILE A 790 -12.76 6.86 -27.40
C ILE A 790 -11.38 6.83 -28.09
N HIS A 791 -11.31 6.22 -29.28
CA HIS A 791 -10.03 5.98 -29.96
C HIS A 791 -9.52 7.18 -30.76
N ASP A 792 -10.41 7.96 -31.37
CA ASP A 792 -10.06 9.12 -32.17
C ASP A 792 -11.08 10.24 -31.95
N LEU A 793 -10.63 11.47 -32.16
CA LEU A 793 -11.40 12.70 -31.95
C LEU A 793 -11.10 13.66 -33.09
N ALA A 794 -12.10 14.42 -33.54
CA ALA A 794 -11.85 15.50 -34.47
C ALA A 794 -12.88 16.64 -34.32
N PHE A 795 -12.42 17.87 -34.50
CA PHE A 795 -13.31 19.02 -34.58
C PHE A 795 -13.88 19.12 -36.00
N GLY A 796 -15.22 19.11 -36.10
CA GLY A 796 -15.97 19.45 -37.30
C GLY A 796 -16.65 20.82 -37.17
N LYS A 797 -17.44 21.20 -38.18
CA LYS A 797 -18.28 22.41 -38.19
C LYS A 797 -19.34 22.36 -37.08
N ASP A 798 -19.84 21.16 -36.77
CA ASP A 798 -20.89 20.92 -35.78
C ASP A 798 -20.36 20.63 -34.37
N GLY A 799 -19.07 20.86 -34.13
CA GLY A 799 -18.41 20.62 -32.85
C GLY A 799 -17.49 19.41 -32.84
N LEU A 800 -17.26 18.84 -31.65
CA LEU A 800 -16.35 17.71 -31.45
C LEU A 800 -17.05 16.38 -31.77
N TRP A 801 -16.42 15.60 -32.64
CA TRP A 801 -16.83 14.24 -32.98
C TRP A 801 -15.93 13.23 -32.27
N LEU A 802 -16.56 12.16 -31.76
CA LEU A 802 -15.88 11.07 -31.06
C LEU A 802 -16.06 9.76 -31.79
N VAL A 803 -15.00 8.98 -31.90
CA VAL A 803 -15.07 7.56 -32.27
C VAL A 803 -15.34 6.75 -31.00
N ASN A 804 -16.59 6.40 -30.75
CA ASN A 804 -17.00 5.53 -29.65
C ASN A 804 -16.82 4.07 -30.06
N THR A 805 -15.63 3.54 -29.81
CA THR A 805 -15.26 2.18 -30.20
C THR A 805 -16.11 1.14 -29.48
N ARG A 806 -16.42 1.36 -28.20
CA ARG A 806 -17.21 0.41 -27.42
C ARG A 806 -18.60 0.19 -27.99
N PHE A 807 -19.24 1.24 -28.52
CA PHE A 807 -20.54 1.16 -29.18
C PHE A 807 -20.46 1.09 -30.71
N SER A 808 -19.25 1.00 -31.28
CA SER A 808 -19.03 0.92 -32.73
C SER A 808 -19.70 2.05 -33.53
N CYS A 809 -19.66 3.29 -33.00
CA CYS A 809 -20.36 4.43 -33.58
C CYS A 809 -19.55 5.73 -33.51
N LEU A 810 -19.87 6.68 -34.40
CA LEU A 810 -19.53 8.08 -34.22
C LEU A 810 -20.54 8.74 -33.28
N ALA A 811 -20.05 9.57 -32.37
CA ALA A 811 -20.85 10.24 -31.35
C ALA A 811 -20.47 11.71 -31.20
N ALA A 812 -21.34 12.46 -30.50
CA ALA A 812 -21.10 13.80 -30.00
C ALA A 812 -21.16 13.81 -28.47
N LEU A 813 -20.53 14.81 -27.84
CA LEU A 813 -20.66 15.07 -26.41
C LEU A 813 -22.09 15.52 -26.06
N SER A 814 -22.50 15.31 -24.82
CA SER A 814 -23.80 15.75 -24.29
C SER A 814 -23.65 16.29 -22.87
N GLU A 815 -24.50 17.26 -22.52
CA GLU A 815 -24.65 17.73 -21.13
C GLU A 815 -25.69 16.91 -20.36
N ASP A 816 -26.63 16.27 -21.06
CA ASP A 816 -27.74 15.51 -20.49
C ASP A 816 -27.47 13.99 -20.46
N PHE A 817 -26.57 13.51 -21.31
CA PHE A 817 -26.24 12.08 -21.48
C PHE A 817 -24.72 11.85 -21.49
N ASN A 818 -24.29 10.60 -21.35
CA ASN A 818 -22.88 10.25 -21.48
C ASN A 818 -22.32 10.54 -22.89
N PHE A 819 -23.14 10.38 -23.93
CA PHE A 819 -22.84 10.73 -25.33
C PHE A 819 -24.14 10.71 -26.16
N VAL A 820 -24.12 11.31 -27.35
CA VAL A 820 -25.19 11.17 -28.36
C VAL A 820 -24.63 10.44 -29.58
N PRO A 821 -25.11 9.22 -29.93
CA PRO A 821 -24.71 8.57 -31.17
C PRO A 821 -25.23 9.36 -32.38
N ARG A 822 -24.41 9.46 -33.42
CA ARG A 822 -24.70 10.25 -34.63
C ARG A 822 -24.64 9.43 -35.91
N TRP A 823 -23.82 8.39 -35.93
CA TRP A 823 -23.69 7.48 -37.06
C TRP A 823 -23.07 6.16 -36.61
N HIS A 824 -23.43 5.05 -37.24
CA HIS A 824 -22.72 3.77 -37.13
C HIS A 824 -22.67 3.10 -38.51
N PRO A 825 -21.72 2.18 -38.75
CA PRO A 825 -21.69 1.41 -39.99
C PRO A 825 -23.02 0.67 -40.22
N SER A 826 -23.43 0.52 -41.48
CA SER A 826 -24.71 -0.08 -41.87
C SER A 826 -24.85 -1.55 -41.45
N PHE A 827 -23.73 -2.24 -41.30
CA PHE A 827 -23.70 -3.62 -40.82
C PHE A 827 -23.85 -3.74 -39.29
N ILE A 828 -23.73 -2.64 -38.53
CA ILE A 828 -24.02 -2.65 -37.09
C ILE A 828 -25.52 -2.51 -36.89
N THR A 829 -26.17 -3.56 -36.42
CA THR A 829 -27.64 -3.59 -36.30
C THR A 829 -28.15 -2.98 -34.99
N GLU A 830 -27.31 -2.89 -33.96
CA GLU A 830 -27.66 -2.37 -32.65
C GLU A 830 -26.47 -1.67 -31.98
N LEU A 831 -26.74 -0.55 -31.30
CA LEU A 831 -25.75 0.15 -30.47
C LEU A 831 -25.62 -0.54 -29.10
N ALA A 832 -24.70 -1.49 -29.01
CA ALA A 832 -24.37 -2.21 -27.78
C ALA A 832 -22.91 -2.00 -27.37
N PRO A 833 -22.58 -2.00 -26.06
CA PRO A 833 -21.23 -1.73 -25.54
C PRO A 833 -20.24 -2.91 -25.72
N GLU A 834 -20.20 -3.48 -26.92
CA GLU A 834 -19.61 -4.80 -27.21
C GLU A 834 -18.38 -4.75 -28.13
N ASP A 835 -17.98 -3.57 -28.61
CA ASP A 835 -16.83 -3.40 -29.51
C ASP A 835 -16.88 -4.38 -30.70
N ARG A 836 -17.96 -4.30 -31.49
CA ARG A 836 -18.28 -5.28 -32.54
C ARG A 836 -17.31 -5.21 -33.71
N CYS A 837 -17.04 -4.01 -34.22
CA CYS A 837 -16.16 -3.80 -35.37
C CYS A 837 -14.82 -3.13 -35.05
N HIS A 838 -14.67 -2.62 -33.83
CA HIS A 838 -13.56 -1.76 -33.41
C HIS A 838 -13.34 -0.56 -34.32
N LEU A 839 -14.39 0.26 -34.44
CA LEU A 839 -14.30 1.57 -35.06
C LEU A 839 -13.24 2.40 -34.32
N ASN A 840 -12.20 2.87 -35.00
CA ASN A 840 -11.01 3.37 -34.31
C ASN A 840 -10.40 4.66 -34.88
N GLY A 841 -10.86 5.14 -36.03
CA GLY A 841 -10.26 6.31 -36.67
C GLY A 841 -11.28 7.15 -37.41
N LEU A 842 -11.02 8.45 -37.52
CA LEU A 842 -11.90 9.45 -38.13
C LEU A 842 -11.12 10.50 -38.93
N ALA A 843 -11.53 10.71 -40.19
CA ALA A 843 -11.10 11.81 -41.04
C ALA A 843 -12.24 12.80 -41.26
N ILE A 844 -11.90 14.09 -41.12
CA ILE A 844 -12.79 15.21 -41.41
C ILE A 844 -12.44 15.77 -42.79
N VAL A 845 -13.45 15.92 -43.67
CA VAL A 845 -13.33 16.57 -44.97
C VAL A 845 -14.30 17.73 -45.00
N GLU A 846 -13.82 18.92 -45.34
CA GLU A 846 -14.63 20.16 -45.37
C GLU A 846 -15.43 20.40 -44.07
N GLY A 847 -14.89 19.96 -42.93
CA GLY A 847 -15.50 20.13 -41.61
C GLY A 847 -16.57 19.10 -41.25
N GLN A 848 -16.75 18.04 -42.03
CA GLN A 848 -17.68 16.94 -41.73
C GLN A 848 -16.96 15.59 -41.59
N PRO A 849 -17.41 14.67 -40.71
CA PRO A 849 -16.99 13.27 -40.71
C PRO A 849 -17.20 12.65 -42.09
N LYS A 850 -16.12 12.21 -42.73
CA LYS A 850 -16.20 11.68 -44.09
C LYS A 850 -15.66 10.27 -44.23
N TYR A 851 -14.55 9.95 -43.56
CA TYR A 851 -13.98 8.60 -43.61
C TYR A 851 -13.66 8.07 -42.22
N VAL A 852 -13.86 6.78 -42.03
CA VAL A 852 -13.54 6.09 -40.77
C VAL A 852 -12.83 4.77 -41.04
N THR A 853 -12.05 4.31 -40.07
CA THR A 853 -11.42 2.99 -40.08
C THR A 853 -12.00 2.10 -38.99
N ALA A 854 -12.08 0.80 -39.29
CA ALA A 854 -12.46 -0.24 -38.34
C ALA A 854 -11.61 -1.50 -38.56
N LEU A 855 -11.51 -2.36 -37.55
CA LEU A 855 -10.69 -3.57 -37.63
C LEU A 855 -11.42 -4.76 -38.26
N GLY A 856 -12.73 -4.66 -38.47
CA GLY A 856 -13.54 -5.70 -39.11
C GLY A 856 -14.89 -5.21 -39.59
N ALA A 857 -15.40 -5.75 -40.70
CA ALA A 857 -16.80 -5.60 -41.11
C ALA A 857 -17.67 -6.66 -40.38
N THR A 858 -17.89 -6.48 -39.08
CA THR A 858 -18.60 -7.47 -38.24
C THR A 858 -19.54 -6.80 -37.23
N ASP A 859 -20.65 -7.49 -36.96
CA ASP A 859 -21.68 -7.13 -35.97
C ASP A 859 -21.70 -8.12 -34.79
N ILE A 860 -20.62 -8.86 -34.61
CA ILE A 860 -20.45 -9.80 -33.50
C ILE A 860 -19.57 -9.13 -32.44
N ALA A 861 -19.96 -9.22 -31.18
CA ALA A 861 -19.17 -8.73 -30.04
C ALA A 861 -17.71 -9.18 -30.16
N GLY A 862 -16.79 -8.23 -30.37
CA GLY A 862 -15.38 -8.52 -30.53
C GLY A 862 -14.95 -9.32 -31.77
N GLY A 863 -15.83 -9.50 -32.76
CA GLY A 863 -15.61 -10.40 -33.90
C GLY A 863 -14.43 -10.02 -34.82
N TRP A 864 -13.98 -8.77 -34.76
CA TRP A 864 -12.81 -8.29 -35.50
C TRP A 864 -11.49 -8.98 -35.09
N ARG A 865 -11.41 -9.58 -33.88
CA ARG A 865 -10.16 -10.14 -33.33
C ARG A 865 -9.62 -11.33 -34.14
N GLU A 866 -10.50 -12.17 -34.68
CA GLU A 866 -10.12 -13.37 -35.43
C GLU A 866 -9.38 -13.01 -36.72
N HIS A 867 -9.82 -11.95 -37.40
CA HIS A 867 -9.30 -11.54 -38.70
C HIS A 867 -8.46 -10.26 -38.65
N LYS A 868 -7.98 -9.83 -37.48
CA LYS A 868 -7.23 -8.57 -37.29
C LYS A 868 -6.09 -8.30 -38.30
N ALA A 869 -5.44 -9.34 -38.83
CA ALA A 869 -4.35 -9.19 -39.80
C ALA A 869 -4.84 -8.81 -41.22
N THR A 870 -6.10 -9.07 -41.55
CA THR A 870 -6.64 -8.92 -42.93
C THR A 870 -8.09 -8.43 -42.95
N GLY A 871 -8.72 -8.17 -41.82
CA GLY A 871 -10.15 -7.87 -41.70
C GLY A 871 -10.47 -6.38 -41.72
N GLY A 872 -9.45 -5.54 -41.63
CA GLY A 872 -9.60 -4.10 -41.52
C GLY A 872 -10.22 -3.46 -42.74
N ILE A 873 -10.98 -2.41 -42.50
CA ILE A 873 -11.77 -1.70 -43.50
C ILE A 873 -11.65 -0.19 -43.37
N LEU A 874 -11.90 0.50 -44.48
CA LEU A 874 -12.05 1.94 -44.57
C LEU A 874 -13.42 2.26 -45.17
N ILE A 875 -14.20 3.12 -44.52
CA ILE A 875 -15.62 3.36 -44.82
C ILE A 875 -15.83 4.85 -45.14
N ASP A 876 -16.59 5.15 -46.20
CA ASP A 876 -17.18 6.49 -46.40
C ASP A 876 -18.43 6.63 -45.51
N VAL A 877 -18.43 7.62 -44.62
CA VAL A 877 -19.50 7.83 -43.63
C VAL A 877 -20.83 8.18 -44.31
N GLU A 878 -20.79 8.95 -45.40
CA GLU A 878 -21.98 9.47 -46.07
C GLU A 878 -22.66 8.40 -46.91
N SER A 879 -21.90 7.67 -47.75
CA SER A 879 -22.47 6.60 -48.58
C SER A 879 -22.58 5.26 -47.84
N ASN A 880 -21.87 5.11 -46.71
CA ASN A 880 -21.69 3.84 -45.99
C ASN A 880 -20.95 2.76 -46.79
N GLU A 881 -20.29 3.13 -47.90
CA GLU A 881 -19.56 2.20 -48.75
C GLU A 881 -18.17 1.88 -48.18
N LEU A 882 -17.75 0.62 -48.36
CA LEU A 882 -16.39 0.19 -48.02
C LEU A 882 -15.45 0.60 -49.15
N LEU A 883 -14.61 1.61 -48.90
CA LEU A 883 -13.60 2.08 -49.86
C LEU A 883 -12.44 1.09 -49.97
N LEU A 884 -12.01 0.52 -48.84
CA LEU A 884 -10.95 -0.49 -48.78
C LEU A 884 -11.33 -1.60 -47.79
N GLN A 885 -10.84 -2.80 -48.09
CA GLN A 885 -10.95 -4.00 -47.27
C GLN A 885 -9.62 -4.76 -47.31
N GLY A 886 -9.42 -5.72 -46.42
CA GLY A 886 -8.17 -6.50 -46.42
C GLY A 886 -7.05 -5.86 -45.61
N LEU A 887 -7.31 -4.74 -44.92
CA LEU A 887 -6.27 -3.98 -44.23
C LEU A 887 -5.86 -4.67 -42.92
N CYS A 888 -4.59 -4.53 -42.56
CA CYS A 888 -4.03 -5.05 -41.34
C CYS A 888 -4.12 -4.01 -40.22
N MET A 889 -5.22 -4.08 -39.48
CA MET A 889 -5.54 -3.18 -38.37
C MET A 889 -5.40 -1.68 -38.71
N PRO A 890 -6.19 -1.13 -39.65
CA PRO A 890 -6.04 0.24 -40.09
C PRO A 890 -6.39 1.24 -38.98
N HIS A 891 -5.75 2.42 -38.99
CA HIS A 891 -5.94 3.44 -37.96
C HIS A 891 -5.68 4.88 -38.49
N SER A 892 -6.16 5.88 -37.74
CA SER A 892 -5.89 7.31 -37.91
C SER A 892 -5.98 7.84 -39.36
N PRO A 893 -7.12 7.70 -40.05
CA PRO A 893 -7.29 8.31 -41.36
C PRO A 893 -7.26 9.85 -41.24
N ARG A 894 -6.57 10.53 -42.17
CA ARG A 894 -6.45 11.99 -42.24
C ARG A 894 -6.60 12.46 -43.68
N TRP A 895 -7.42 13.48 -43.89
CA TRP A 895 -7.52 14.13 -45.20
C TRP A 895 -6.45 15.21 -45.32
N HIS A 896 -5.57 15.11 -46.32
CA HIS A 896 -4.47 16.06 -46.51
C HIS A 896 -4.04 16.13 -47.97
N ASP A 897 -3.89 17.36 -48.48
CA ASP A 897 -3.50 17.67 -49.87
C ASP A 897 -4.31 16.92 -50.95
N GLY A 898 -5.61 16.72 -50.72
CA GLY A 898 -6.53 16.08 -51.67
C GLY A 898 -6.51 14.55 -51.65
N TYR A 899 -5.74 13.94 -50.74
CA TYR A 899 -5.67 12.49 -50.57
C TYR A 899 -6.13 12.07 -49.18
N LEU A 900 -6.58 10.82 -49.07
CA LEU A 900 -6.82 10.18 -47.79
C LEU A 900 -5.58 9.43 -47.34
N TRP A 901 -4.94 9.92 -46.28
CA TRP A 901 -3.83 9.26 -45.63
C TRP A 901 -4.34 8.36 -44.51
N PHE A 902 -3.74 7.21 -44.32
CA PHE A 902 -4.09 6.31 -43.22
C PHE A 902 -2.93 5.40 -42.86
N LEU A 903 -3.01 4.78 -41.68
CA LEU A 903 -2.03 3.82 -41.22
C LEU A 903 -2.57 2.42 -41.44
N ASN A 904 -1.83 1.56 -42.14
CA ASN A 904 -2.04 0.12 -42.17
C ASN A 904 -1.20 -0.49 -41.05
N SER A 905 -1.66 -0.28 -39.80
CA SER A 905 -0.81 -0.28 -38.61
C SER A 905 -0.11 -1.58 -38.29
N GLY A 906 -0.80 -2.72 -38.47
CA GLY A 906 -0.22 -4.04 -38.21
C GLY A 906 0.79 -4.48 -39.28
N ALA A 907 0.84 -3.77 -40.41
CA ALA A 907 1.87 -3.93 -41.44
C ALA A 907 3.00 -2.90 -41.33
N GLY A 908 2.91 -1.92 -40.43
CA GLY A 908 3.92 -0.87 -40.30
C GLY A 908 3.92 0.10 -41.49
N GLU A 909 2.80 0.27 -42.19
CA GLU A 909 2.72 0.97 -43.47
C GLU A 909 1.95 2.29 -43.35
N VAL A 910 2.56 3.39 -43.81
CA VAL A 910 1.91 4.68 -44.01
C VAL A 910 1.40 4.73 -45.44
N CYS A 911 0.09 4.79 -45.60
CA CYS A 911 -0.57 4.66 -46.89
C CYS A 911 -1.26 5.96 -47.32
N ARG A 912 -1.35 6.14 -48.63
CA ARG A 912 -2.11 7.21 -49.28
C ARG A 912 -3.10 6.58 -50.26
N LEU A 913 -4.36 6.99 -50.18
CA LEU A 913 -5.43 6.61 -51.09
C LEU A 913 -5.85 7.84 -51.92
N ASP A 914 -5.83 7.69 -53.24
CA ASP A 914 -6.59 8.56 -54.14
C ASP A 914 -8.04 8.03 -54.19
N VAL A 915 -8.97 8.75 -53.56
CA VAL A 915 -10.36 8.32 -53.47
C VAL A 915 -11.07 8.37 -54.83
N ALA A 916 -10.60 9.21 -55.77
CA ALA A 916 -11.20 9.32 -57.10
C ALA A 916 -10.85 8.14 -58.00
N THR A 917 -9.62 7.62 -57.91
CA THR A 917 -9.17 6.47 -58.72
C THR A 917 -9.27 5.14 -57.98
N GLY A 918 -9.26 5.15 -56.65
CA GLY A 918 -9.16 3.97 -55.79
C GLY A 918 -7.73 3.47 -55.59
N ASP A 919 -6.72 4.17 -56.12
CA ASP A 919 -5.33 3.73 -56.05
C ASP A 919 -4.75 3.93 -54.64
N VAL A 920 -4.15 2.87 -54.11
CA VAL A 920 -3.47 2.88 -52.80
C VAL A 920 -1.97 2.76 -53.00
N GLU A 921 -1.24 3.69 -52.41
CA GLU A 921 0.22 3.70 -52.37
C GLU A 921 0.71 3.53 -50.94
N THR A 922 1.66 2.60 -50.72
CA THR A 922 2.46 2.55 -49.50
C THR A 922 3.60 3.55 -49.63
N VAL A 923 3.48 4.68 -48.92
CA VAL A 923 4.41 5.80 -49.03
C VAL A 923 5.65 5.58 -48.19
N CYS A 924 5.49 5.03 -46.98
CA CYS A 924 6.61 4.75 -46.09
C CYS A 924 6.32 3.51 -45.24
N VAL A 925 7.38 2.76 -44.93
CA VAL A 925 7.33 1.60 -44.04
C VAL A 925 8.16 1.90 -42.81
N LEU A 926 7.59 1.66 -41.64
CA LEU A 926 8.16 1.98 -40.35
C LEU A 926 8.24 0.73 -39.45
N PRO A 927 9.30 0.60 -38.63
CA PRO A 927 9.56 -0.59 -37.82
C PRO A 927 8.75 -0.56 -36.52
N GLY A 928 7.42 -0.58 -36.58
CA GLY A 928 6.56 -0.53 -35.40
C GLY A 928 5.07 -0.63 -35.74
N PHE A 929 4.24 -0.92 -34.75
CA PHE A 929 2.78 -0.81 -34.91
C PHE A 929 2.39 0.66 -34.93
N LEU A 930 1.80 1.12 -36.03
CA LEU A 930 1.57 2.56 -36.21
C LEU A 930 0.29 3.01 -35.52
N ARG A 931 0.34 4.11 -34.76
CA ARG A 931 -0.82 4.73 -34.09
C ARG A 931 -0.63 6.23 -34.04
N GLY A 932 -1.69 6.97 -34.31
CA GLY A 932 -1.63 8.42 -34.43
C GLY A 932 -0.97 8.86 -35.73
N LEU A 933 -1.68 9.71 -36.47
CA LEU A 933 -1.21 10.36 -37.69
C LEU A 933 -1.61 11.83 -37.65
N GLU A 934 -0.66 12.71 -37.88
CA GLU A 934 -0.91 14.15 -38.01
C GLU A 934 -0.11 14.72 -39.19
N CYS A 935 -0.80 15.26 -40.18
CA CYS A 935 -0.18 15.86 -41.37
C CYS A 935 0.04 17.36 -41.15
N ILE A 936 1.25 17.85 -41.47
CA ILE A 936 1.71 19.22 -41.22
C ILE A 936 2.48 19.70 -42.45
N GLY A 937 1.78 20.43 -43.34
CA GLY A 937 2.37 20.87 -44.61
C GLY A 937 2.88 19.67 -45.41
N SER A 938 4.16 19.66 -45.79
CA SER A 938 4.77 18.55 -46.54
C SER A 938 5.25 17.38 -45.66
N TYR A 939 4.94 17.37 -44.36
CA TYR A 939 5.39 16.35 -43.42
C TYR A 939 4.22 15.64 -42.73
N ALA A 940 4.48 14.46 -42.17
CA ALA A 940 3.58 13.82 -41.22
C ALA A 940 4.32 13.31 -39.98
N LEU A 941 3.66 13.42 -38.84
CA LEU A 941 4.04 12.75 -37.60
C LEU A 941 3.30 11.43 -37.51
N VAL A 942 4.04 10.35 -37.28
CA VAL A 942 3.49 9.00 -37.12
C VAL A 942 3.99 8.44 -35.81
N GLY A 943 3.07 8.02 -34.94
CA GLY A 943 3.43 7.30 -33.72
C GLY A 943 3.66 5.82 -34.00
N LEU A 944 4.65 5.25 -33.30
CA LEU A 944 5.04 3.84 -33.38
C LEU A 944 4.94 3.23 -31.98
N SER A 945 4.44 2.00 -31.92
CA SER A 945 4.39 1.19 -30.70
C SER A 945 5.10 -0.14 -30.90
N GLN A 946 5.68 -0.65 -29.83
CA GLN A 946 6.12 -2.04 -29.75
C GLN A 946 4.90 -2.93 -29.60
N ILE A 947 4.91 -4.10 -30.24
CA ILE A 947 3.88 -5.12 -30.06
C ILE A 947 4.39 -6.12 -29.03
N ARG A 948 3.71 -6.24 -27.89
CA ARG A 948 3.93 -7.36 -26.97
C ARG A 948 3.19 -8.58 -27.52
N GLU A 949 3.87 -9.73 -27.66
CA GLU A 949 3.30 -10.98 -28.19
C GLU A 949 2.26 -11.67 -27.25
N ARG A 950 1.41 -10.93 -26.54
CA ARG A 950 0.33 -11.51 -25.73
C ARG A 950 -1.07 -11.23 -26.32
N HIS A 951 -1.76 -12.32 -26.63
CA HIS A 951 -3.17 -12.55 -27.00
C HIS A 951 -3.89 -11.74 -28.10
N ILE A 952 -3.69 -10.42 -28.27
CA ILE A 952 -4.48 -9.64 -29.29
C ILE A 952 -3.65 -9.22 -30.51
N PHE A 953 -2.34 -9.00 -30.43
CA PHE A 953 -1.53 -8.51 -31.57
C PHE A 953 -0.51 -9.52 -32.12
N GLY A 954 -0.55 -10.78 -31.66
CA GLY A 954 0.26 -11.86 -32.24
C GLY A 954 -0.14 -12.18 -33.68
N GLY A 955 0.84 -12.48 -34.53
CA GLY A 955 0.65 -12.88 -35.94
C GLY A 955 0.55 -11.73 -36.95
N LEU A 956 0.93 -10.51 -36.59
CA LEU A 956 0.86 -9.35 -37.49
C LEU A 956 2.09 -9.25 -38.42
N PRO A 957 1.93 -8.82 -39.68
CA PRO A 957 3.02 -8.75 -40.66
C PRO A 957 4.25 -7.97 -40.18
N VAL A 958 4.07 -6.88 -39.43
CA VAL A 958 5.19 -6.06 -38.93
C VAL A 958 6.09 -6.83 -37.95
N SER A 959 5.55 -7.79 -37.20
CA SER A 959 6.33 -8.65 -36.29
C SER A 959 7.20 -9.68 -37.02
N MET A 960 6.86 -10.03 -38.27
CA MET A 960 7.57 -11.04 -39.05
C MET A 960 8.77 -10.49 -39.85
N ARG A 961 8.98 -9.16 -39.86
CA ARG A 961 10.03 -8.52 -40.67
C ARG A 961 11.44 -8.65 -40.07
N GLY A 962 11.58 -9.14 -38.83
CA GLY A 962 12.87 -9.41 -38.19
C GLY A 962 13.58 -8.19 -37.59
N ASP A 963 13.05 -6.98 -37.82
CA ASP A 963 13.56 -5.75 -37.24
C ASP A 963 13.11 -5.56 -35.78
N ARG A 964 13.93 -4.86 -34.98
CA ARG A 964 13.54 -4.40 -33.64
C ARG A 964 12.37 -3.42 -33.78
N LEU A 965 11.20 -3.77 -33.23
CA LEU A 965 10.07 -2.84 -33.17
C LEU A 965 10.43 -1.63 -32.27
N LEU A 966 10.14 -0.43 -32.77
CA LEU A 966 10.41 0.83 -32.11
C LEU A 966 9.14 1.39 -31.46
N CYS A 967 9.32 2.13 -30.37
CA CYS A 967 8.28 2.98 -29.79
C CYS A 967 8.76 4.43 -29.87
N GLY A 968 7.96 5.34 -30.44
CA GLY A 968 8.43 6.68 -30.74
C GLY A 968 7.59 7.43 -31.76
N VAL A 969 8.04 8.61 -32.15
CA VAL A 969 7.41 9.43 -33.20
C VAL A 969 8.36 9.61 -34.37
N ALA A 970 7.96 9.12 -35.54
CA ALA A 970 8.66 9.34 -36.79
C ALA A 970 8.14 10.60 -37.51
N ILE A 971 9.04 11.30 -38.18
CA ILE A 971 8.71 12.39 -39.10
C ILE A 971 8.92 11.87 -40.52
N ILE A 972 7.87 11.93 -41.33
CA ILE A 972 7.87 11.49 -42.73
C ILE A 972 7.79 12.72 -43.63
N ASP A 973 8.66 12.82 -44.63
CA ASP A 973 8.51 13.76 -45.74
C ASP A 973 7.52 13.15 -46.75
N LEU A 974 6.34 13.76 -46.88
CA LEU A 974 5.24 13.24 -47.68
C LEU A 974 5.49 13.32 -49.19
N GLN A 975 6.38 14.22 -49.65
CA GLN A 975 6.71 14.34 -51.07
C GLN A 975 7.72 13.28 -51.49
N ARG A 976 8.68 12.97 -50.60
CA ARG A 976 9.77 12.04 -50.88
C ARG A 976 9.48 10.61 -50.44
N GLY A 977 8.50 10.41 -49.56
CA GLY A 977 8.15 9.10 -49.00
C GLY A 977 9.22 8.52 -48.06
N ILE A 978 9.98 9.38 -47.38
CA ILE A 978 11.10 8.94 -46.52
C ILE A 978 10.96 9.46 -45.09
N GLN A 979 11.43 8.65 -44.14
CA GLN A 979 11.61 9.09 -42.75
C GLN A 979 12.79 10.06 -42.67
N VAL A 980 12.54 11.27 -42.19
CA VAL A 980 13.56 12.33 -42.02
C VAL A 980 13.96 12.55 -40.56
N GLY A 981 13.20 12.04 -39.60
CA GLY A 981 13.51 12.15 -38.18
C GLY A 981 12.80 11.10 -37.33
N MET A 982 13.34 10.80 -36.15
CA MET A 982 12.74 9.91 -35.16
C MET A 982 13.02 10.42 -33.74
N LEU A 983 11.99 10.42 -32.89
CA LEU A 983 12.10 10.46 -31.44
C LEU A 983 11.75 9.07 -30.89
N GLU A 984 12.74 8.30 -30.50
CA GLU A 984 12.56 6.97 -29.93
C GLU A 984 12.42 7.04 -28.41
N PHE A 985 11.39 6.42 -27.84
CA PHE A 985 11.32 6.15 -26.41
C PHE A 985 12.15 4.90 -26.10
N THR A 986 13.25 5.09 -25.37
CA THR A 986 14.23 4.03 -25.08
C THR A 986 13.96 3.32 -23.76
N ALA A 987 13.18 3.93 -22.85
CA ALA A 987 12.65 3.32 -21.63
C ALA A 987 11.39 4.06 -21.14
N GLY A 988 10.57 3.42 -20.29
CA GLY A 988 9.36 3.99 -19.69
C GLY A 988 8.14 4.15 -20.60
N CYS A 989 8.24 3.88 -21.91
CA CYS A 989 7.10 3.86 -22.84
C CYS A 989 7.32 2.86 -23.98
N GLN A 990 6.34 1.98 -24.20
CA GLN A 990 6.36 1.01 -25.30
C GLN A 990 5.13 1.09 -26.21
N GLU A 991 4.09 1.83 -25.80
CA GLU A 991 2.83 1.93 -26.52
C GLU A 991 2.33 3.38 -26.54
N LEU A 992 2.32 3.96 -27.73
CA LEU A 992 1.70 5.26 -28.03
C LEU A 992 0.26 5.06 -28.48
N TYR A 993 -0.55 6.10 -28.32
CA TYR A 993 -1.95 6.05 -28.72
C TYR A 993 -2.28 7.05 -29.83
N ASP A 994 -1.95 8.32 -29.62
CA ASP A 994 -2.17 9.37 -30.61
C ASP A 994 -1.05 10.41 -30.57
N VAL A 995 -0.86 11.12 -31.68
CA VAL A 995 0.13 12.19 -31.85
C VAL A 995 -0.52 13.41 -32.48
N LYS A 996 -0.22 14.59 -31.94
CA LYS A 996 -0.74 15.88 -32.40
C LYS A 996 0.34 16.94 -32.39
N PHE A 997 0.14 17.99 -33.19
CA PHE A 997 1.06 19.10 -33.30
C PHE A 997 0.41 20.43 -32.88
N LEU A 998 1.13 21.22 -32.10
CA LEU A 998 0.75 22.55 -31.66
C LEU A 998 1.48 23.59 -32.48
N THR A 999 0.83 24.07 -33.54
CA THR A 999 1.39 25.09 -34.42
C THR A 999 1.58 26.43 -33.68
N GLY A 1000 2.77 27.02 -33.78
CA GLY A 1000 3.09 28.32 -33.19
C GLY A 1000 3.48 28.29 -31.71
N ILE A 1001 3.49 27.10 -31.08
CA ILE A 1001 3.80 26.92 -29.66
C ILE A 1001 5.03 26.02 -29.52
N GLN A 1002 6.15 26.54 -29.06
CA GLN A 1002 7.41 25.80 -28.98
C GLN A 1002 7.68 25.22 -27.59
N ARG A 1003 7.21 25.88 -26.52
CA ARG A 1003 7.46 25.50 -25.13
C ARG A 1003 6.14 25.33 -24.37
N PRO A 1004 5.34 24.31 -24.72
CA PRO A 1004 4.04 24.09 -24.10
C PRO A 1004 4.17 23.59 -22.66
N MET A 1005 3.24 24.01 -21.81
CA MET A 1005 3.02 23.47 -20.48
C MET A 1005 1.55 23.10 -20.30
N LEU A 1006 1.27 21.97 -19.65
CA LEU A 1006 -0.07 21.54 -19.28
C LEU A 1006 -0.17 21.41 -17.76
N LEU A 1007 -1.18 21.99 -17.13
CA LEU A 1007 -1.45 21.75 -15.72
C LEU A 1007 -2.31 20.49 -15.53
N ASN A 1008 -1.87 19.59 -14.65
CA ASN A 1008 -2.72 18.48 -14.27
C ASN A 1008 -3.90 18.95 -13.40
N PRO A 1009 -5.11 18.45 -13.62
CA PRO A 1009 -6.31 18.79 -12.85
C PRO A 1009 -6.19 18.59 -11.33
N ASP A 1010 -5.36 17.66 -10.88
CA ASP A 1010 -5.14 17.29 -9.47
C ASP A 1010 -4.18 18.24 -8.73
N LYS A 1011 -3.45 19.12 -9.44
CA LYS A 1011 -2.46 20.01 -8.84
C LYS A 1011 -3.10 21.30 -8.31
N PRO A 1012 -2.64 21.83 -7.16
CA PRO A 1012 -3.13 23.10 -6.60
C PRO A 1012 -3.11 24.26 -7.60
N ALA A 1013 -2.09 24.32 -8.47
CA ALA A 1013 -1.93 25.32 -9.52
C ALA A 1013 -3.18 25.53 -10.37
N VAL A 1014 -3.95 24.48 -10.66
CA VAL A 1014 -5.20 24.62 -11.42
C VAL A 1014 -6.24 25.45 -10.67
N ARG A 1015 -6.30 25.35 -9.34
CA ARG A 1015 -7.26 26.08 -8.50
C ARG A 1015 -6.89 27.54 -8.29
N GLU A 1016 -5.64 27.91 -8.51
CA GLU A 1016 -5.20 29.31 -8.34
C GLU A 1016 -5.12 30.07 -9.67
N ALA A 1017 -5.09 29.36 -10.80
CA ALA A 1017 -5.04 29.97 -12.12
C ALA A 1017 -6.42 30.49 -12.55
N ILE A 1018 -6.59 31.82 -12.59
CA ILE A 1018 -7.74 32.47 -13.20
C ILE A 1018 -7.31 33.09 -14.53
N ALA A 1019 -8.03 32.81 -15.60
CA ALA A 1019 -7.84 33.47 -16.88
C ALA A 1019 -9.19 33.94 -17.45
N ALA A 1020 -9.23 35.20 -17.86
CA ALA A 1020 -10.31 35.88 -18.55
C ALA A 1020 -9.79 36.45 -19.88
N PRO A 1021 -10.67 36.92 -20.79
CA PRO A 1021 -10.23 37.46 -22.09
C PRO A 1021 -9.22 38.60 -21.99
N GLU A 1022 -9.32 39.45 -20.95
CA GLU A 1022 -8.51 40.66 -20.80
C GLU A 1022 -7.41 40.55 -19.73
N PHE A 1023 -7.45 39.54 -18.87
CA PHE A 1023 -6.50 39.40 -17.77
C PHE A 1023 -6.34 37.95 -17.34
N ALA A 1024 -5.22 37.65 -16.68
CA ALA A 1024 -5.06 36.40 -15.96
C ALA A 1024 -4.32 36.66 -14.63
N TYR A 1025 -4.59 35.85 -13.62
CA TYR A 1025 -4.04 36.02 -12.28
C TYR A 1025 -3.82 34.68 -11.58
N TRP A 1026 -2.75 34.59 -10.80
CA TRP A 1026 -2.50 33.51 -9.85
C TRP A 1026 -3.01 33.93 -8.46
N LEU A 1027 -4.02 33.26 -7.91
CA LEU A 1027 -4.60 33.52 -6.57
C LEU A 1027 -3.62 33.15 -5.43
N ARG A 1028 -2.47 33.82 -5.31
CA ARG A 1028 -1.46 33.54 -4.28
C ARG A 1028 -0.80 34.81 -3.73
N PRO A 1029 -0.38 34.80 -2.44
CA PRO A 1029 0.57 35.79 -1.93
C PRO A 1029 1.90 35.67 -2.69
N SER A 1030 2.59 36.78 -2.93
CA SER A 1030 3.75 36.97 -3.81
C SER A 1030 5.04 36.16 -3.50
N LYS A 1031 4.97 35.04 -2.76
CA LYS A 1031 6.12 34.21 -2.37
C LYS A 1031 5.92 32.70 -2.53
N GLN A 1032 4.87 32.25 -3.22
CA GLN A 1032 4.55 30.81 -3.33
C GLN A 1032 4.24 30.40 -4.77
N LEU A 1033 5.17 30.51 -5.70
CA LEU A 1033 5.09 29.72 -6.95
C LEU A 1033 5.71 28.33 -6.69
N PRO A 1034 5.11 27.23 -7.18
CA PRO A 1034 5.60 25.89 -6.90
C PRO A 1034 6.85 25.66 -7.76
N THR A 1035 7.81 24.91 -7.22
CA THR A 1035 8.94 24.40 -8.02
C THR A 1035 8.49 23.28 -8.94
#